data_AF-A0A255HVU8-F1
#
_entry.id   AF-A0A255HVU8-F1
#
_cell.length_a   1.000
_cell.length_b   1.000
_cell.length_c   1.000
_cell.angle_alpha   90.00
_cell.angle_beta   90.00
_cell.angle_gamma   90.00
#
_symmetry.space_group_name_H-M   'P 1'
#
loop_
_entity.id
_entity.type
_entity.pdbx_description
1 polymer ?
#
loop_
_entity_poly.entity_id
_entity_poly.type
_entity_poly.pdbx_seq_one_letter_code
_entity_poly.pdbx_strand_id
1 'polypeptide(L)'
;MPPDSTRATALRARLEGALVDHARFTGPPVDFTDWTPEELGVVWGALHRAASFGHDDIARFKLGRTLLEQVSEAGLAPLLAGDLFLDALDAAGDDNGEWEYVIGCVACLQGEAPAGTAAQARRILGESSRWAERPYQAWLLARLAGSDAPAQFAQVMEERHARYPMPLSLQELAVLSQLSQASVLALAGSRHSSFWNRDSIGQPDPAEVLAGDAAYIEFARTVLEQAARHIAAIHEGSVPYAADAAFATDDTPVLARAARLASYRDEAWFGPVITTLLPLACVAPGTAKSAPSQSLAMALGHAVETIPTPESLLALRTALVQVRHAGIRKKLERNLKPAERALAERPDIAWRAGMPGPMGKRRQAMLARRLEAGYASEVWLPLAQWRTLLGDADIDTVARALIWRSSDGVAFMLDGEGAIDAQEQPLALPGQGEIGLWHPLHGSVEERASWQALLTQRRVRQSVRQAYREVYLPPDDGSEPFAGLLLSVRTLLGLARREGWRLDDAGLSRQFGARRVTLLLEGRIYPGAQGACTSGALLAQERVASRWQAVAPGQMAPVAYSEACRAVDLLASASAFALAGEEPGAQRQQRLAYLASLETGPMVGMRRAVLEQVFAQQIGDGYMALEARHLMVGRHAIHLATGRVTLDGAEVMVEVPAGGGKLGAVPWLPHDEALLEKIAGLAGQLLQRRRHGC
;
A
#
# COMPACT_ATOMS: atom_id res chain seq x y z
N MET A 1 -40.62 -0.32 3.87
CA MET A 1 -40.65 0.69 2.79
C MET A 1 -39.64 1.76 3.15
N PRO A 2 -38.48 1.87 2.46
CA PRO A 2 -37.65 3.04 2.58
C PRO A 2 -38.32 4.22 1.84
N PRO A 3 -38.00 5.47 2.19
CA PRO A 3 -38.67 6.65 1.65
C PRO A 3 -38.44 6.72 0.13
N ASP A 4 -39.53 6.88 -0.63
CA ASP A 4 -39.48 7.25 -2.05
C ASP A 4 -38.73 8.57 -2.18
N SER A 5 -37.43 8.49 -2.44
CA SER A 5 -36.65 9.66 -2.81
C SER A 5 -37.21 10.17 -4.14
N THR A 6 -37.90 11.31 -4.07
CA THR A 6 -38.57 11.92 -5.22
C THR A 6 -37.60 12.15 -6.39
N ARG A 7 -36.30 12.35 -6.10
CA ARG A 7 -35.24 12.48 -7.13
C ARG A 7 -34.88 11.15 -7.81
N ALA A 8 -34.75 10.06 -7.06
CA ALA A 8 -34.42 8.75 -7.61
C ALA A 8 -35.56 8.22 -8.50
N THR A 9 -36.81 8.33 -8.02
CA THR A 9 -37.99 7.95 -8.78
C THR A 9 -38.17 8.79 -10.04
N ALA A 10 -37.91 10.10 -9.98
CA ALA A 10 -37.95 10.98 -11.15
C ALA A 10 -36.88 10.62 -12.19
N LEU A 11 -35.66 10.30 -11.75
CA LEU A 11 -34.60 9.86 -12.66
C LEU A 11 -34.94 8.50 -13.29
N ARG A 12 -35.45 7.55 -12.52
CA ARG A 12 -35.90 6.25 -13.03
C ARG A 12 -36.95 6.42 -14.13
N ALA A 13 -38.00 7.19 -13.87
CA ALA A 13 -39.06 7.47 -14.85
C ALA A 13 -38.52 8.14 -16.12
N ARG A 14 -37.50 8.99 -15.99
CA ARG A 14 -36.81 9.62 -17.12
C ARG A 14 -36.00 8.62 -17.95
N LEU A 15 -35.33 7.66 -17.31
CA LEU A 15 -34.54 6.62 -17.99
C LEU A 15 -35.44 5.58 -18.68
N GLU A 16 -36.61 5.29 -18.11
CA GLU A 16 -37.56 4.28 -18.59
C GLU A 16 -38.67 4.84 -19.51
N GLY A 17 -38.71 6.16 -19.72
CA GLY A 17 -39.75 6.84 -20.50
C GLY A 17 -39.76 6.52 -22.00
N ALA A 18 -40.78 7.04 -22.71
CA ALA A 18 -40.93 6.87 -24.16
C ALA A 18 -39.73 7.40 -24.97
N LEU A 19 -39.54 6.94 -26.22
CA LEU A 19 -38.53 7.44 -27.17
C LEU A 19 -38.62 8.96 -27.32
N VAL A 20 -37.50 9.67 -27.19
CA VAL A 20 -37.50 11.14 -27.15
C VAL A 20 -36.76 11.73 -28.34
N ASP A 21 -37.47 12.52 -29.13
CA ASP A 21 -36.90 13.35 -30.19
C ASP A 21 -36.28 14.63 -29.59
N HIS A 22 -35.06 14.99 -30.01
CA HIS A 22 -34.07 15.64 -29.15
C HIS A 22 -34.28 17.16 -28.95
N ALA A 23 -34.25 17.58 -27.67
CA ALA A 23 -33.70 18.85 -27.12
C ALA A 23 -34.03 18.99 -25.61
N ARG A 24 -35.15 18.41 -25.16
CA ARG A 24 -35.65 18.52 -23.76
C ARG A 24 -35.35 17.31 -22.88
N PHE A 25 -34.83 16.22 -23.44
CA PHE A 25 -34.56 14.97 -22.71
C PHE A 25 -33.45 15.10 -21.65
N THR A 26 -32.50 16.02 -21.82
CA THR A 26 -31.33 16.16 -20.95
C THR A 26 -31.65 16.72 -19.56
N GLY A 27 -32.86 17.25 -19.33
CA GLY A 27 -33.33 17.69 -18.02
C GLY A 27 -32.31 18.60 -17.28
N PRO A 28 -32.47 18.79 -15.96
CA PRO A 28 -31.36 19.29 -15.15
C PRO A 28 -30.24 18.22 -15.06
N PRO A 29 -28.98 18.64 -14.93
CA PRO A 29 -27.87 17.72 -14.66
C PRO A 29 -28.15 16.94 -13.36
N VAL A 30 -27.81 15.65 -13.37
CA VAL A 30 -27.86 14.80 -12.19
C VAL A 30 -26.47 14.79 -11.59
N ASP A 31 -26.39 15.01 -10.28
CA ASP A 31 -25.17 14.94 -9.49
C ASP A 31 -25.38 13.87 -8.41
N PHE A 32 -24.46 12.89 -8.36
CA PHE A 32 -24.49 11.78 -7.42
C PHE A 32 -23.74 12.06 -6.10
N THR A 33 -23.10 13.21 -5.94
CA THR A 33 -22.22 13.52 -4.79
C THR A 33 -22.89 13.28 -3.43
N ASP A 34 -24.19 13.58 -3.30
CA ASP A 34 -24.96 13.41 -2.07
C ASP A 34 -26.00 12.27 -2.14
N TRP A 35 -25.82 11.28 -3.02
CA TRP A 35 -26.75 10.15 -3.15
C TRP A 35 -26.46 9.03 -2.15
N THR A 36 -27.52 8.45 -1.58
CA THR A 36 -27.38 7.27 -0.73
C THR A 36 -27.38 5.97 -1.55
N PRO A 37 -26.84 4.86 -1.01
CA PRO A 37 -26.91 3.55 -1.65
C PRO A 37 -28.34 3.12 -2.01
N GLU A 38 -29.34 3.44 -1.18
CA GLU A 38 -30.75 3.12 -1.42
C GLU A 38 -31.31 3.87 -2.63
N GLU A 39 -30.99 5.16 -2.78
CA GLU A 39 -31.41 5.96 -3.93
C GLU A 39 -30.78 5.47 -5.23
N LEU A 40 -29.49 5.07 -5.17
CA LEU A 40 -28.81 4.47 -6.30
C LEU A 40 -29.42 3.11 -6.66
N GLY A 41 -29.86 2.33 -5.67
CA GLY A 41 -30.57 1.07 -5.86
C GLY A 41 -31.87 1.21 -6.67
N VAL A 42 -32.65 2.27 -6.43
CA VAL A 42 -33.92 2.54 -7.15
C VAL A 42 -33.72 2.72 -8.65
N VAL A 43 -32.60 3.32 -9.07
CA VAL A 43 -32.32 3.65 -10.48
C VAL A 43 -31.41 2.63 -11.18
N TRP A 44 -30.83 1.68 -10.44
CA TRP A 44 -29.72 0.86 -10.93
C TRP A 44 -30.04 0.05 -12.20
N GLY A 45 -31.15 -0.71 -12.19
CA GLY A 45 -31.58 -1.49 -13.35
C GLY A 45 -31.92 -0.61 -14.56
N ALA A 46 -32.67 0.48 -14.32
CA ALA A 46 -33.02 1.45 -15.36
C ALA A 46 -31.80 2.11 -16.00
N LEU A 47 -30.79 2.43 -15.19
CA LEU A 47 -29.54 3.06 -15.62
C LEU A 47 -28.72 2.13 -16.53
N HIS A 48 -28.60 0.86 -16.14
CA HIS A 48 -27.89 -0.13 -16.96
C HIS A 48 -28.64 -0.44 -18.27
N ARG A 49 -29.97 -0.62 -18.24
CA ARG A 49 -30.76 -0.73 -19.47
C ARG A 49 -30.57 0.48 -20.39
N ALA A 50 -30.63 1.69 -19.83
CA ALA A 50 -30.39 2.93 -20.56
C ALA A 50 -29.02 2.94 -21.26
N ALA A 51 -27.97 2.43 -20.58
CA ALA A 51 -26.61 2.36 -21.10
C ALA A 51 -26.37 1.20 -22.09
N SER A 52 -27.29 0.24 -22.20
CA SER A 52 -27.19 -0.90 -23.12
C SER A 52 -27.97 -0.70 -24.44
N PHE A 53 -28.82 0.34 -24.57
CA PHE A 53 -29.54 0.61 -25.83
C PHE A 53 -28.58 0.95 -26.98
N GLY A 54 -28.64 0.14 -28.05
CA GLY A 54 -27.94 0.39 -29.31
C GLY A 54 -28.68 1.37 -30.21
N HIS A 55 -27.92 2.26 -30.86
CA HIS A 55 -28.18 3.13 -32.04
C HIS A 55 -29.51 3.94 -32.18
N ASP A 56 -30.63 3.52 -31.60
CA ASP A 56 -31.98 4.05 -31.84
C ASP A 56 -32.41 5.16 -30.83
N ASP A 57 -31.82 5.19 -29.62
CA ASP A 57 -31.98 6.29 -28.64
C ASP A 57 -30.61 6.73 -28.09
N ILE A 58 -29.83 7.41 -28.94
CA ILE A 58 -28.47 7.87 -28.63
C ILE A 58 -28.45 8.80 -27.41
N ALA A 59 -29.52 9.57 -27.17
CA ALA A 59 -29.57 10.52 -26.06
C ALA A 59 -29.66 9.79 -24.70
N ARG A 60 -30.53 8.79 -24.60
CA ARG A 60 -30.65 7.91 -23.43
C ARG A 60 -29.39 7.10 -23.19
N PHE A 61 -28.81 6.54 -24.24
CA PHE A 61 -27.53 5.83 -24.16
C PHE A 61 -26.41 6.71 -23.61
N LYS A 62 -26.23 7.91 -24.17
CA LYS A 62 -25.20 8.86 -23.69
C LYS A 62 -25.43 9.26 -22.24
N LEU A 63 -26.67 9.57 -21.86
CA LEU A 63 -27.01 9.90 -20.48
C LEU A 63 -26.68 8.74 -19.54
N GLY A 64 -27.15 7.53 -19.83
CA GLY A 64 -26.90 6.35 -19.01
C GLY A 64 -25.41 6.08 -18.82
N ARG A 65 -24.62 6.16 -19.90
CA ARG A 65 -23.16 6.02 -19.85
C ARG A 65 -22.48 7.09 -19.00
N THR A 66 -22.82 8.36 -19.21
CA THR A 66 -22.23 9.46 -18.43
C THR A 66 -22.55 9.33 -16.95
N LEU A 67 -23.78 8.92 -16.60
CA LEU A 67 -24.17 8.72 -15.21
C LEU A 67 -23.48 7.50 -14.57
N LEU A 68 -23.30 6.40 -15.31
CA LEU A 68 -22.50 5.25 -14.84
C LEU A 68 -21.03 5.60 -14.64
N GLU A 69 -20.46 6.42 -15.53
CA GLU A 69 -19.08 6.94 -15.39
C GLU A 69 -18.96 7.80 -14.11
N GLN A 70 -19.90 8.70 -13.84
CA GLN A 70 -19.93 9.47 -12.59
C GLN A 70 -20.04 8.58 -11.35
N VAL A 71 -20.92 7.58 -11.36
CA VAL A 71 -21.06 6.62 -10.24
C VAL A 71 -19.77 5.85 -10.02
N SER A 72 -19.10 5.42 -11.09
CA SER A 72 -17.82 4.72 -11.02
C SER A 72 -16.69 5.62 -10.49
N GLU A 73 -16.61 6.87 -10.94
CA GLU A 73 -15.61 7.86 -10.49
C GLU A 73 -15.81 8.22 -9.01
N ALA A 74 -17.07 8.34 -8.57
CA ALA A 74 -17.42 8.59 -7.17
C ALA A 74 -17.29 7.35 -6.28
N GLY A 75 -17.05 6.16 -6.84
CA GLY A 75 -16.93 4.90 -6.09
C GLY A 75 -18.23 4.48 -5.39
N LEU A 76 -19.38 4.94 -5.88
CA LEU A 76 -20.69 4.66 -5.28
C LEU A 76 -21.18 3.26 -5.66
N ALA A 77 -22.00 2.67 -4.79
CA ALA A 77 -22.60 1.37 -5.02
C ALA A 77 -24.05 1.33 -4.57
N PRO A 78 -24.93 0.64 -5.31
CA PRO A 78 -26.33 0.53 -4.93
C PRO A 78 -26.50 -0.37 -3.72
N LEU A 79 -27.58 -0.15 -2.98
CA LEU A 79 -28.18 -1.16 -2.10
C LEU A 79 -29.30 -1.85 -2.90
N LEU A 80 -29.16 -3.15 -3.14
CA LEU A 80 -30.17 -3.94 -3.87
C LEU A 80 -30.87 -4.89 -2.90
N ALA A 81 -32.20 -4.88 -2.88
CA ALA A 81 -33.01 -5.80 -2.08
C ALA A 81 -34.38 -6.01 -2.74
N GLY A 82 -34.99 -7.18 -2.55
CA GLY A 82 -36.32 -7.49 -3.06
C GLY A 82 -36.46 -7.19 -4.57
N ASP A 83 -37.52 -6.50 -4.95
CA ASP A 83 -37.83 -6.20 -6.36
C ASP A 83 -36.75 -5.38 -7.06
N LEU A 84 -36.01 -4.53 -6.35
CA LEU A 84 -34.90 -3.76 -6.94
C LEU A 84 -33.74 -4.65 -7.39
N PHE A 85 -33.50 -5.76 -6.67
CA PHE A 85 -32.51 -6.74 -7.08
C PHE A 85 -32.96 -7.52 -8.33
N LEU A 86 -34.23 -7.94 -8.39
CA LEU A 86 -34.79 -8.60 -9.58
C LEU A 86 -34.77 -7.67 -10.79
N ASP A 87 -35.11 -6.39 -10.61
CA ASP A 87 -35.04 -5.37 -11.65
C ASP A 87 -33.62 -5.15 -12.18
N ALA A 88 -32.62 -5.16 -11.28
CA ALA A 88 -31.22 -5.09 -11.66
C ALA A 88 -30.76 -6.34 -12.45
N LEU A 89 -31.18 -7.54 -12.04
CA LEU A 89 -30.89 -8.77 -12.80
C LEU A 89 -31.58 -8.77 -14.17
N ASP A 90 -32.80 -8.23 -14.27
CA ASP A 90 -33.53 -8.12 -15.53
C ASP A 90 -32.85 -7.17 -16.53
N ALA A 91 -32.13 -6.16 -16.02
CA ALA A 91 -31.35 -5.25 -16.85
C ALA A 91 -30.18 -5.94 -17.58
N ALA A 92 -29.76 -7.12 -17.14
CA ALA A 92 -28.73 -7.89 -17.82
C ALA A 92 -29.26 -8.40 -19.18
N GLY A 93 -28.59 -8.01 -20.27
CA GLY A 93 -28.97 -8.39 -21.63
C GLY A 93 -28.96 -9.91 -21.87
N ASP A 94 -29.67 -10.36 -22.92
CA ASP A 94 -29.75 -11.77 -23.30
C ASP A 94 -28.48 -12.29 -23.99
N ASP A 95 -27.64 -11.39 -24.52
CA ASP A 95 -26.38 -11.75 -25.16
C ASP A 95 -25.26 -11.96 -24.13
N ASN A 96 -24.75 -13.19 -24.08
CA ASN A 96 -23.62 -13.67 -23.29
C ASN A 96 -22.44 -12.67 -23.23
N GLY A 97 -22.41 -11.82 -22.21
CA GLY A 97 -21.36 -10.81 -22.02
C GLY A 97 -21.42 -10.07 -20.70
N GLU A 98 -22.61 -9.91 -20.10
CA GLU A 98 -22.83 -9.08 -18.91
C GLU A 98 -22.75 -9.83 -17.57
N TRP A 99 -22.09 -11.00 -17.53
CA TRP A 99 -21.90 -11.74 -16.28
C TRP A 99 -21.24 -10.86 -15.21
N GLU A 100 -20.26 -10.04 -15.58
CA GLU A 100 -19.58 -9.12 -14.65
C GLU A 100 -20.54 -8.13 -13.97
N TYR A 101 -21.51 -7.59 -14.73
CA TYR A 101 -22.56 -6.73 -14.20
C TYR A 101 -23.41 -7.47 -13.15
N VAL A 102 -23.79 -8.70 -13.48
CA VAL A 102 -24.62 -9.54 -12.59
C VAL A 102 -23.87 -9.92 -11.32
N ILE A 103 -22.58 -10.29 -11.42
CA ILE A 103 -21.73 -10.50 -10.23
C ILE A 103 -21.71 -9.22 -9.36
N GLY A 104 -21.59 -8.05 -9.99
CA GLY A 104 -21.65 -6.76 -9.31
C GLY A 104 -22.98 -6.53 -8.57
N CYS A 105 -24.11 -6.92 -9.18
CA CYS A 105 -25.43 -6.85 -8.53
C CYS A 105 -25.53 -7.80 -7.34
N VAL A 106 -25.06 -9.05 -7.48
CA VAL A 106 -25.04 -10.03 -6.39
C VAL A 106 -24.17 -9.56 -5.22
N ALA A 107 -23.06 -8.88 -5.51
CA ALA A 107 -22.20 -8.29 -4.47
C ALA A 107 -22.87 -7.11 -3.72
N CYS A 108 -23.92 -6.52 -4.29
CA CYS A 108 -24.67 -5.41 -3.70
C CYS A 108 -26.01 -5.84 -3.07
N LEU A 109 -26.34 -7.14 -3.12
CA LEU A 109 -27.56 -7.69 -2.52
C LEU A 109 -27.53 -7.59 -1.00
N GLN A 110 -28.59 -7.03 -0.42
CA GLN A 110 -28.87 -7.01 1.01
C GLN A 110 -30.03 -7.96 1.34
N GLY A 111 -29.81 -8.86 2.29
CA GLY A 111 -30.79 -9.87 2.69
C GLY A 111 -30.84 -11.09 1.76
N GLU A 112 -31.92 -11.87 1.88
CA GLU A 112 -32.11 -13.08 1.09
C GLU A 112 -32.49 -12.77 -0.36
N ALA A 113 -32.08 -13.66 -1.27
CA ALA A 113 -32.45 -13.54 -2.68
C ALA A 113 -33.98 -13.71 -2.85
N PRO A 114 -34.68 -12.75 -3.47
CA PRO A 114 -36.12 -12.80 -3.64
C PRO A 114 -36.57 -13.93 -4.58
N ALA A 115 -37.84 -14.32 -4.46
CA ALA A 115 -38.47 -15.28 -5.38
C ALA A 115 -38.37 -14.78 -6.83
N GLY A 116 -37.98 -15.65 -7.75
CA GLY A 116 -37.73 -15.30 -9.16
C GLY A 116 -36.24 -15.17 -9.54
N THR A 117 -35.35 -15.01 -8.56
CA THR A 117 -33.88 -14.93 -8.79
C THR A 117 -33.37 -16.14 -9.59
N ALA A 118 -33.85 -17.34 -9.28
CA ALA A 118 -33.43 -18.57 -9.95
C ALA A 118 -33.76 -18.58 -11.46
N ALA A 119 -34.92 -18.06 -11.84
CA ALA A 119 -35.34 -18.00 -13.24
C ALA A 119 -34.48 -17.00 -14.02
N GLN A 120 -34.23 -15.82 -13.45
CA GLN A 120 -33.37 -14.80 -14.06
C GLN A 120 -31.92 -15.27 -14.16
N ALA A 121 -31.38 -15.89 -13.11
CA ALA A 121 -30.04 -16.46 -13.12
C ALA A 121 -29.89 -17.54 -14.20
N ARG A 122 -30.90 -18.39 -14.41
CA ARG A 122 -30.90 -19.39 -15.50
C ARG A 122 -30.91 -18.75 -16.90
N ARG A 123 -31.71 -17.69 -17.10
CA ARG A 123 -31.72 -16.92 -18.36
C ARG A 123 -30.32 -16.36 -18.65
N ILE A 124 -29.70 -15.72 -17.66
CA ILE A 124 -28.39 -15.06 -17.77
C ILE A 124 -27.25 -16.09 -17.95
N LEU A 125 -27.32 -17.22 -17.27
CA LEU A 125 -26.33 -18.30 -17.36
C LEU A 125 -26.23 -18.87 -18.78
N GLY A 126 -27.35 -18.88 -19.51
CA GLY A 126 -27.39 -19.24 -20.92
C GLY A 126 -26.88 -20.66 -21.22
N GLU A 127 -26.38 -20.85 -22.44
CA GLU A 127 -25.86 -22.14 -22.90
C GLU A 127 -24.54 -22.53 -22.25
N SER A 128 -24.35 -23.84 -22.02
CA SER A 128 -23.20 -24.40 -21.33
C SER A 128 -21.86 -24.29 -22.07
N SER A 129 -21.88 -23.97 -23.36
CA SER A 129 -20.70 -23.88 -24.23
C SER A 129 -19.65 -22.87 -23.74
N ARG A 130 -20.07 -21.81 -23.03
CA ARG A 130 -19.17 -20.76 -22.51
C ARG A 130 -18.82 -20.90 -21.03
N TRP A 131 -19.43 -21.84 -20.30
CA TRP A 131 -19.27 -21.91 -18.84
C TRP A 131 -17.83 -22.11 -18.41
N ALA A 132 -17.08 -22.92 -19.15
CA ALA A 132 -15.71 -23.23 -18.82
C ALA A 132 -14.69 -22.13 -19.22
N GLU A 133 -15.09 -21.11 -19.98
CA GLU A 133 -14.24 -19.94 -20.23
C GLU A 133 -14.20 -18.99 -19.02
N ARG A 134 -15.27 -18.99 -18.22
CA ARG A 134 -15.48 -18.11 -17.07
C ARG A 134 -16.07 -18.93 -15.91
N PRO A 135 -15.33 -19.92 -15.38
CA PRO A 135 -15.89 -20.96 -14.51
C PRO A 135 -16.39 -20.43 -13.17
N TYR A 136 -15.75 -19.40 -12.60
CA TYR A 136 -16.19 -18.82 -11.33
C TYR A 136 -17.51 -18.04 -11.47
N GLN A 137 -17.67 -17.29 -12.56
CA GLN A 137 -18.92 -16.59 -12.87
C GLN A 137 -20.04 -17.59 -13.17
N ALA A 138 -19.76 -18.59 -14.00
CA ALA A 138 -20.71 -19.65 -14.32
C ALA A 138 -21.14 -20.42 -13.07
N TRP A 139 -20.22 -20.73 -12.14
CA TRP A 139 -20.57 -21.35 -10.87
C TRP A 139 -21.50 -20.49 -10.02
N LEU A 140 -21.21 -19.19 -9.86
CA LEU A 140 -22.07 -18.31 -9.05
C LEU A 140 -23.49 -18.23 -9.64
N LEU A 141 -23.60 -18.10 -10.96
CA LEU A 141 -24.88 -18.08 -11.68
C LEU A 141 -25.60 -19.43 -11.60
N ALA A 142 -24.90 -20.55 -11.77
CA ALA A 142 -25.47 -21.89 -11.61
C ALA A 142 -25.99 -22.12 -10.18
N ARG A 143 -25.27 -21.63 -9.16
CA ARG A 143 -25.69 -21.68 -7.76
C ARG A 143 -26.97 -20.86 -7.53
N LEU A 144 -27.07 -19.67 -8.12
CA LEU A 144 -28.27 -18.83 -8.05
C LEU A 144 -29.46 -19.43 -8.81
N ALA A 145 -29.21 -20.05 -9.96
CA ALA A 145 -30.22 -20.76 -10.74
C ALA A 145 -30.77 -22.01 -10.03
N GLY A 146 -29.95 -22.62 -9.16
CA GLY A 146 -30.31 -23.81 -8.38
C GLY A 146 -30.64 -25.01 -9.26
N SER A 147 -31.44 -25.95 -8.74
CA SER A 147 -31.90 -27.15 -9.46
C SER A 147 -30.75 -27.96 -10.09
N ASP A 148 -30.79 -28.25 -11.40
CA ASP A 148 -29.79 -29.07 -12.10
C ASP A 148 -28.55 -28.29 -12.57
N ALA A 149 -28.58 -26.95 -12.56
CA ALA A 149 -27.50 -26.12 -13.10
C ALA A 149 -26.13 -26.37 -12.41
N PRO A 150 -26.02 -26.50 -11.07
CA PRO A 150 -24.75 -26.86 -10.42
C PRO A 150 -24.21 -28.23 -10.85
N ALA A 151 -25.08 -29.21 -11.07
CA ALA A 151 -24.69 -30.55 -11.51
C ALA A 151 -24.22 -30.54 -12.97
N GLN A 152 -24.93 -29.81 -13.83
CA GLN A 152 -24.52 -29.58 -15.22
C GLN A 152 -23.17 -28.85 -15.28
N PHE A 153 -22.93 -27.89 -14.38
CA PHE A 153 -21.66 -27.16 -14.31
C PHE A 153 -20.52 -28.13 -13.97
N ALA A 154 -20.69 -28.96 -12.95
CA ALA A 154 -19.70 -29.95 -12.56
C ALA A 154 -19.36 -30.89 -13.74
N GLN A 155 -20.36 -31.37 -14.47
CA GLN A 155 -20.15 -32.22 -15.65
C GLN A 155 -19.32 -31.50 -16.74
N VAL A 156 -19.66 -30.26 -17.08
CA VAL A 156 -18.94 -29.48 -18.09
C VAL A 156 -17.48 -29.25 -17.69
N MET A 157 -17.21 -28.99 -16.40
CA MET A 157 -15.85 -28.81 -15.90
C MET A 157 -15.05 -30.11 -15.93
N GLU A 158 -15.67 -31.23 -15.53
CA GLU A 158 -15.06 -32.57 -15.60
C GLU A 158 -14.65 -32.90 -17.04
N GLU A 159 -15.56 -32.75 -18.01
CA GLU A 159 -15.32 -33.06 -19.44
C GLU A 159 -14.15 -32.26 -20.05
N ARG A 160 -13.94 -31.02 -19.58
CA ARG A 160 -12.86 -30.15 -20.05
C ARG A 160 -11.55 -30.41 -19.31
N HIS A 161 -11.58 -30.52 -17.99
CA HIS A 161 -10.37 -30.47 -17.15
C HIS A 161 -9.83 -31.85 -16.75
N ALA A 162 -10.59 -32.93 -16.86
CA ALA A 162 -10.11 -34.29 -16.53
C ALA A 162 -9.01 -34.82 -17.48
N ARG A 163 -8.63 -34.05 -18.51
CA ARG A 163 -7.62 -34.42 -19.51
C ARG A 163 -6.18 -34.18 -19.04
N TYR A 164 -5.98 -33.54 -17.89
CA TYR A 164 -4.65 -33.20 -17.37
C TYR A 164 -4.16 -34.21 -16.33
N PRO A 165 -2.84 -34.50 -16.26
CA PRO A 165 -2.28 -35.45 -15.30
C PRO A 165 -2.52 -35.07 -13.83
N MET A 166 -2.64 -33.77 -13.54
CA MET A 166 -3.03 -33.22 -12.24
C MET A 166 -4.03 -32.09 -12.46
N PRO A 167 -5.36 -32.35 -12.49
CA PRO A 167 -6.36 -31.34 -12.83
C PRO A 167 -6.63 -30.41 -11.64
N LEU A 168 -5.65 -29.58 -11.27
CA LEU A 168 -5.72 -28.70 -10.09
C LEU A 168 -6.86 -27.68 -10.20
N SER A 169 -7.16 -27.23 -11.41
CA SER A 169 -8.32 -26.39 -11.70
C SER A 169 -9.61 -27.09 -11.31
N LEU A 170 -9.78 -28.37 -11.67
CA LEU A 170 -10.97 -29.15 -11.31
C LEU A 170 -11.08 -29.33 -9.79
N GLN A 171 -9.96 -29.57 -9.11
CA GLN A 171 -9.93 -29.66 -7.65
C GLN A 171 -10.36 -28.35 -6.99
N GLU A 172 -9.93 -27.19 -7.51
CA GLU A 172 -10.38 -25.90 -6.99
C GLU A 172 -11.88 -25.69 -7.20
N LEU A 173 -12.39 -26.04 -8.37
CA LEU A 173 -13.80 -25.90 -8.71
C LEU A 173 -14.68 -26.75 -7.78
N ALA A 174 -14.21 -27.92 -7.34
CA ALA A 174 -14.93 -28.76 -6.38
C ALA A 174 -15.09 -28.10 -5.00
N VAL A 175 -14.16 -27.23 -4.59
CA VAL A 175 -14.19 -26.54 -3.30
C VAL A 175 -15.13 -25.33 -3.30
N LEU A 176 -15.52 -24.82 -4.48
CA LEU A 176 -16.38 -23.62 -4.59
C LEU A 176 -17.73 -23.70 -3.86
N SER A 177 -18.24 -24.92 -3.64
CA SER A 177 -19.48 -25.16 -2.88
C SER A 177 -19.33 -24.97 -1.37
N GLN A 178 -18.09 -25.05 -0.87
CA GLN A 178 -17.74 -24.93 0.55
C GLN A 178 -17.29 -23.50 0.91
N LEU A 179 -16.98 -22.69 -0.10
CA LEU A 179 -16.52 -21.32 0.10
C LEU A 179 -17.63 -20.39 0.54
N SER A 180 -17.26 -19.39 1.34
CA SER A 180 -18.13 -18.27 1.67
C SER A 180 -18.57 -17.52 0.41
N GLN A 181 -19.70 -16.82 0.49
CA GLN A 181 -20.17 -15.98 -0.63
C GLN A 181 -19.15 -14.91 -1.02
N ALA A 182 -18.45 -14.32 -0.05
CA ALA A 182 -17.41 -13.32 -0.30
C ALA A 182 -16.24 -13.89 -1.14
N SER A 183 -15.79 -15.11 -0.83
CA SER A 183 -14.74 -15.82 -1.58
C SER A 183 -15.15 -16.13 -3.02
N VAL A 184 -16.37 -16.63 -3.22
CA VAL A 184 -16.89 -16.91 -4.58
C VAL A 184 -17.03 -15.62 -5.38
N LEU A 185 -17.51 -14.53 -4.75
CA LEU A 185 -17.61 -13.21 -5.38
C LEU A 185 -16.23 -12.63 -5.72
N ALA A 186 -15.21 -12.83 -4.86
CA ALA A 186 -13.85 -12.37 -5.14
C ALA A 186 -13.27 -13.08 -6.39
N LEU A 187 -13.49 -14.38 -6.52
CA LEU A 187 -13.09 -15.16 -7.70
C LEU A 187 -13.86 -14.74 -8.95
N ALA A 188 -15.19 -14.65 -8.87
CA ALA A 188 -16.05 -14.34 -10.01
C ALA A 188 -15.95 -12.86 -10.47
N GLY A 189 -15.74 -11.94 -9.53
CA GLY A 189 -15.68 -10.50 -9.80
C GLY A 189 -14.28 -10.00 -10.18
N SER A 190 -13.25 -10.85 -10.12
CA SER A 190 -11.89 -10.45 -10.49
C SER A 190 -11.55 -10.89 -11.91
N ARG A 191 -11.24 -9.90 -12.77
CA ARG A 191 -10.59 -10.11 -14.07
C ARG A 191 -9.20 -10.77 -13.97
N HIS A 192 -8.64 -10.80 -12.76
CA HIS A 192 -7.33 -11.35 -12.44
C HIS A 192 -7.40 -12.66 -11.65
N SER A 193 -8.58 -13.29 -11.59
CA SER A 193 -8.74 -14.62 -10.99
C SER A 193 -7.73 -15.60 -11.58
N SER A 194 -7.47 -15.56 -12.88
CA SER A 194 -6.48 -16.43 -13.54
C SER A 194 -5.04 -15.90 -13.53
N PHE A 195 -4.81 -14.57 -13.54
CA PHE A 195 -3.46 -14.03 -13.64
C PHE A 195 -3.31 -12.72 -12.87
N TRP A 196 -2.34 -12.69 -11.97
CA TRP A 196 -2.01 -11.56 -11.11
C TRP A 196 -0.52 -11.23 -11.21
N ASN A 197 -0.19 -9.97 -11.49
CA ASN A 197 1.19 -9.52 -11.63
C ASN A 197 1.37 -8.08 -11.11
N ARG A 198 2.56 -7.51 -11.36
CA ARG A 198 2.90 -6.14 -10.97
C ARG A 198 1.95 -5.06 -11.50
N ASP A 199 1.40 -5.25 -12.69
CA ASP A 199 0.51 -4.29 -13.35
C ASP A 199 -0.91 -4.36 -12.75
N SER A 200 -1.17 -5.42 -11.98
CA SER A 200 -2.41 -5.62 -11.23
C SER A 200 -2.37 -4.95 -9.85
N ILE A 201 -1.19 -4.53 -9.35
CA ILE A 201 -1.08 -3.99 -7.98
C ILE A 201 -1.88 -2.69 -7.84
N GLY A 202 -2.82 -2.67 -6.89
CA GLY A 202 -3.77 -1.58 -6.68
C GLY A 202 -5.20 -1.98 -7.02
N GLN A 203 -5.38 -3.08 -7.75
CA GLN A 203 -6.66 -3.74 -7.93
C GLN A 203 -6.92 -4.76 -6.81
N PRO A 204 -8.12 -5.35 -6.74
CA PRO A 204 -8.40 -6.46 -5.84
C PRO A 204 -7.79 -7.80 -6.24
N ASP A 205 -6.88 -8.32 -5.41
CA ASP A 205 -6.40 -9.71 -5.53
C ASP A 205 -7.40 -10.64 -4.82
N PRO A 206 -8.03 -11.61 -5.51
CA PRO A 206 -8.92 -12.56 -4.86
C PRO A 206 -8.24 -13.38 -3.75
N ALA A 207 -6.92 -13.60 -3.84
CA ALA A 207 -6.18 -14.34 -2.83
C ALA A 207 -6.24 -13.70 -1.43
N GLU A 208 -6.44 -12.38 -1.36
CA GLU A 208 -6.57 -11.64 -0.10
C GLU A 208 -7.89 -11.96 0.61
N VAL A 209 -9.01 -12.07 -0.13
CA VAL A 209 -10.31 -12.46 0.44
C VAL A 209 -10.29 -13.94 0.81
N LEU A 210 -9.74 -14.78 -0.07
CA LEU A 210 -9.62 -16.23 0.13
C LEU A 210 -8.75 -16.57 1.34
N ALA A 211 -7.82 -15.69 1.74
CA ALA A 211 -7.02 -15.83 2.96
C ALA A 211 -7.86 -15.81 4.25
N GLY A 212 -9.12 -15.41 4.20
CA GLY A 212 -10.07 -15.51 5.32
C GLY A 212 -10.94 -16.78 5.32
N ASP A 213 -10.81 -17.65 4.31
CA ASP A 213 -11.74 -18.77 4.08
C ASP A 213 -11.07 -20.11 4.39
N ALA A 214 -11.52 -20.78 5.46
CA ALA A 214 -10.90 -22.01 5.97
C ALA A 214 -10.83 -23.13 4.92
N ALA A 215 -11.90 -23.31 4.13
CA ALA A 215 -11.95 -24.34 3.10
C ALA A 215 -10.93 -24.07 1.98
N TYR A 216 -10.74 -22.81 1.60
CA TYR A 216 -9.75 -22.45 0.58
C TYR A 216 -8.31 -22.51 1.13
N ILE A 217 -8.08 -22.19 2.41
CA ILE A 217 -6.76 -22.33 3.05
C ILE A 217 -6.32 -23.80 3.06
N GLU A 218 -7.22 -24.72 3.45
CA GLU A 218 -6.95 -26.15 3.43
C GLU A 218 -6.66 -26.64 2.00
N PHE A 219 -7.51 -26.26 1.04
CA PHE A 219 -7.28 -26.55 -0.38
C PHE A 219 -5.91 -26.05 -0.86
N ALA A 220 -5.57 -24.79 -0.59
CA ALA A 220 -4.32 -24.16 -1.01
C ALA A 220 -3.10 -24.93 -0.48
N ARG A 221 -3.14 -25.34 0.79
CA ARG A 221 -2.11 -26.18 1.39
C ARG A 221 -1.98 -27.51 0.65
N THR A 222 -3.09 -28.23 0.48
CA THR A 222 -3.09 -29.55 -0.16
C THR A 222 -2.52 -29.52 -1.58
N VAL A 223 -2.95 -28.56 -2.41
CA VAL A 223 -2.49 -28.50 -3.81
C VAL A 223 -1.05 -28.05 -3.95
N LEU A 224 -0.57 -27.13 -3.10
CA LEU A 224 0.82 -26.70 -3.10
C LEU A 224 1.75 -27.82 -2.62
N GLU A 225 1.38 -28.56 -1.57
CA GLU A 225 2.12 -29.73 -1.09
C GLU A 225 2.10 -30.87 -2.13
N GLN A 226 0.98 -31.08 -2.83
CA GLN A 226 0.90 -32.04 -3.94
C GLN A 226 1.81 -31.64 -5.10
N ALA A 227 1.80 -30.37 -5.51
CA ALA A 227 2.65 -29.86 -6.57
C ALA A 227 4.14 -29.98 -6.22
N ALA A 228 4.53 -29.68 -4.98
CA ALA A 228 5.90 -29.84 -4.51
C ALA A 228 6.35 -31.31 -4.53
N ARG A 229 5.50 -32.24 -4.09
CA ARG A 229 5.78 -33.68 -4.18
C ARG A 229 5.90 -34.15 -5.62
N HIS A 230 5.00 -33.70 -6.51
CA HIS A 230 5.03 -34.07 -7.92
C HIS A 230 6.33 -33.63 -8.61
N ILE A 231 6.77 -32.39 -8.39
CA ILE A 231 7.99 -31.90 -9.03
C ILE A 231 9.26 -32.52 -8.42
N ALA A 232 9.26 -32.81 -7.12
CA ALA A 232 10.34 -33.56 -6.48
C ALA A 232 10.45 -34.97 -7.08
N ALA A 233 9.32 -35.65 -7.28
CA ALA A 233 9.27 -36.97 -7.92
C ALA A 233 9.83 -36.97 -9.36
N ILE A 234 9.62 -35.89 -10.12
CA ILE A 234 10.26 -35.72 -11.44
C ILE A 234 11.79 -35.64 -11.31
N HIS A 235 12.29 -34.93 -10.30
CA HIS A 235 13.73 -34.77 -10.07
C HIS A 235 14.40 -36.03 -9.50
N GLU A 236 13.68 -36.80 -8.70
CA GLU A 236 14.10 -38.10 -8.18
C GLU A 236 14.03 -39.21 -9.25
N GLY A 237 13.37 -38.95 -10.38
CA GLY A 237 13.21 -39.90 -11.48
C GLY A 237 12.08 -40.91 -11.31
N SER A 238 11.24 -40.76 -10.27
CA SER A 238 10.06 -41.60 -10.06
C SER A 238 8.88 -41.21 -10.96
N VAL A 239 8.86 -39.96 -11.45
CA VAL A 239 7.98 -39.49 -12.54
C VAL A 239 8.83 -39.12 -13.75
N PRO A 240 8.49 -39.57 -14.98
CA PRO A 240 9.25 -39.23 -16.17
C PRO A 240 9.31 -37.72 -16.42
N TYR A 241 10.51 -37.21 -16.68
CA TYR A 241 10.69 -35.82 -17.09
C TYR A 241 10.21 -35.59 -18.53
N ALA A 242 9.34 -34.61 -18.71
CA ALA A 242 9.03 -34.01 -19.99
C ALA A 242 9.16 -32.48 -19.88
N ALA A 243 9.82 -31.87 -20.87
CA ALA A 243 10.06 -30.44 -20.86
C ALA A 243 8.73 -29.67 -20.96
N ASP A 244 8.55 -28.70 -20.06
CA ASP A 244 7.37 -27.82 -19.98
C ASP A 244 6.03 -28.56 -19.85
N ALA A 245 6.04 -29.74 -19.21
CA ALA A 245 4.88 -30.62 -19.10
C ALA A 245 4.53 -31.04 -17.66
N ALA A 246 5.25 -30.54 -16.65
CA ALA A 246 4.99 -30.88 -15.25
C ALA A 246 3.64 -30.34 -14.75
N PHE A 247 3.14 -29.24 -15.33
CA PHE A 247 1.86 -28.64 -14.99
C PHE A 247 1.20 -28.07 -16.24
N ALA A 248 -0.12 -28.23 -16.38
CA ALA A 248 -0.87 -27.58 -17.45
C ALA A 248 -0.87 -26.06 -17.25
N THR A 249 -0.87 -25.30 -18.34
CA THR A 249 -0.93 -23.83 -18.29
C THR A 249 -2.15 -23.32 -17.51
N ASP A 250 -3.28 -24.01 -17.63
CA ASP A 250 -4.54 -23.66 -16.97
C ASP A 250 -4.50 -23.86 -15.44
N ASP A 251 -3.63 -24.76 -14.95
CA ASP A 251 -3.48 -25.06 -13.52
C ASP A 251 -2.50 -24.12 -12.79
N THR A 252 -1.55 -23.52 -13.52
CA THR A 252 -0.55 -22.63 -12.90
C THR A 252 -1.13 -21.38 -12.24
N PRO A 253 -2.20 -20.74 -12.77
CA PRO A 253 -3.02 -19.78 -12.04
C PRO A 253 -3.43 -20.21 -10.63
N VAL A 254 -3.88 -21.45 -10.47
CA VAL A 254 -4.41 -22.00 -9.21
C VAL A 254 -3.29 -22.07 -8.18
N LEU A 255 -2.14 -22.63 -8.56
CA LEU A 255 -0.96 -22.69 -7.70
C LEU A 255 -0.44 -21.30 -7.35
N ALA A 256 -0.43 -20.36 -8.30
CA ALA A 256 0.03 -18.99 -8.04
C ALA A 256 -0.90 -18.24 -7.08
N ARG A 257 -2.22 -18.46 -7.17
CA ARG A 257 -3.20 -17.88 -6.24
C ARG A 257 -3.09 -18.49 -4.85
N ALA A 258 -2.98 -19.82 -4.75
CA ALA A 258 -2.69 -20.52 -3.50
C ALA A 258 -1.39 -20.01 -2.85
N ALA A 259 -0.33 -19.78 -3.64
CA ALA A 259 0.93 -19.22 -3.15
C ALA A 259 0.78 -17.79 -2.63
N ARG A 260 0.05 -16.92 -3.34
CA ARG A 260 -0.23 -15.54 -2.86
C ARG A 260 -1.04 -15.54 -1.56
N LEU A 261 -2.03 -16.42 -1.44
CA LEU A 261 -2.78 -16.59 -0.20
C LEU A 261 -1.86 -17.01 0.96
N ALA A 262 -1.04 -18.04 0.74
CA ALA A 262 -0.10 -18.52 1.74
C ALA A 262 0.89 -17.42 2.15
N SER A 263 1.32 -16.58 1.18
CA SER A 263 2.14 -15.41 1.44
C SER A 263 1.42 -14.31 2.23
N TYR A 264 0.16 -13.99 1.93
CA TYR A 264 -0.62 -12.98 2.67
C TYR A 264 -0.73 -13.36 4.16
N ARG A 265 -1.00 -14.65 4.41
CA ARG A 265 -1.15 -15.22 5.75
C ARG A 265 0.17 -15.56 6.43
N ASP A 266 1.28 -15.51 5.68
CA ASP A 266 2.60 -15.90 6.14
C ASP A 266 2.64 -17.31 6.77
N GLU A 267 2.01 -18.26 6.09
CA GLU A 267 1.81 -19.63 6.58
C GLU A 267 3.14 -20.39 6.76
N ALA A 268 3.38 -20.95 7.95
CA ALA A 268 4.63 -21.63 8.29
C ALA A 268 4.95 -22.83 7.37
N TRP A 269 3.92 -23.53 6.87
CA TRP A 269 4.10 -24.67 5.95
C TRP A 269 4.50 -24.25 4.53
N PHE A 270 4.31 -22.98 4.16
CA PHE A 270 4.59 -22.51 2.80
C PHE A 270 6.08 -22.44 2.49
N GLY A 271 6.91 -22.10 3.48
CA GLY A 271 8.36 -21.97 3.33
C GLY A 271 9.03 -23.20 2.69
N PRO A 272 8.91 -24.40 3.32
CA PRO A 272 9.41 -25.64 2.73
C PRO A 272 8.88 -25.89 1.32
N VAL A 273 7.58 -25.65 1.10
CA VAL A 273 6.92 -25.89 -0.18
C VAL A 273 7.47 -24.99 -1.30
N ILE A 274 7.56 -23.67 -1.09
CA ILE A 274 8.05 -22.75 -2.12
C ILE A 274 9.54 -22.93 -2.41
N THR A 275 10.33 -23.30 -1.40
CA THR A 275 11.77 -23.58 -1.56
C THR A 275 12.05 -24.82 -2.40
N THR A 276 11.10 -25.76 -2.49
CA THR A 276 11.16 -26.89 -3.42
C THR A 276 10.54 -26.50 -4.77
N LEU A 277 9.33 -25.96 -4.77
CA LEU A 277 8.52 -25.80 -5.97
C LEU A 277 9.14 -24.82 -6.98
N LEU A 278 9.55 -23.63 -6.55
CA LEU A 278 10.05 -22.59 -7.46
C LEU A 278 11.40 -22.96 -8.10
N PRO A 279 12.44 -23.37 -7.34
CA PRO A 279 13.71 -23.78 -7.94
C PRO A 279 13.58 -24.96 -8.91
N LEU A 280 12.87 -26.03 -8.50
CA LEU A 280 12.73 -27.23 -9.32
C LEU A 280 11.87 -26.99 -10.58
N ALA A 281 10.92 -26.04 -10.55
CA ALA A 281 10.16 -25.65 -11.75
C ALA A 281 11.04 -24.98 -12.81
N CYS A 282 12.15 -24.38 -12.42
CA CYS A 282 13.02 -23.60 -13.31
C CYS A 282 14.13 -24.42 -13.98
N VAL A 283 14.36 -25.66 -13.56
CA VAL A 283 15.52 -26.44 -14.00
C VAL A 283 15.18 -27.92 -14.22
N ALA A 284 15.52 -28.44 -15.39
CA ALA A 284 15.35 -29.86 -15.69
C ALA A 284 16.21 -30.75 -14.76
N PRO A 285 15.77 -31.99 -14.44
CA PRO A 285 16.67 -32.98 -13.91
C PRO A 285 17.83 -33.25 -14.88
N GLY A 286 19.05 -33.45 -14.37
CA GLY A 286 20.25 -33.65 -15.19
C GLY A 286 20.84 -32.36 -15.75
N THR A 287 21.33 -32.36 -17.00
CA THR A 287 22.11 -31.26 -17.61
C THR A 287 21.35 -30.41 -18.64
N ALA A 288 20.08 -30.74 -18.91
CA ALA A 288 19.32 -30.09 -19.97
C ALA A 288 19.04 -28.60 -19.71
N LYS A 289 19.07 -27.78 -20.78
CA LYS A 289 18.74 -26.35 -20.74
C LYS A 289 17.22 -26.10 -20.93
N SER A 290 16.41 -26.95 -20.31
CA SER A 290 14.94 -26.87 -20.28
C SER A 290 14.47 -26.82 -18.82
N ALA A 291 13.15 -26.73 -18.63
CA ALA A 291 12.51 -26.60 -17.33
C ALA A 291 11.26 -27.50 -17.26
N PRO A 292 10.92 -28.08 -16.10
CA PRO A 292 9.70 -28.86 -15.94
C PRO A 292 8.42 -28.07 -16.20
N SER A 293 8.36 -26.79 -15.83
CA SER A 293 7.22 -25.91 -16.15
C SER A 293 7.63 -24.43 -16.17
N GLN A 294 7.61 -23.83 -17.35
CA GLN A 294 7.89 -22.42 -17.56
C GLN A 294 6.76 -21.53 -17.04
N SER A 295 5.51 -21.94 -17.28
CA SER A 295 4.31 -21.23 -16.81
C SER A 295 4.28 -21.11 -15.29
N LEU A 296 4.58 -22.21 -14.57
CA LEU A 296 4.61 -22.20 -13.11
C LEU A 296 5.75 -21.33 -12.59
N ALA A 297 6.95 -21.44 -13.16
CA ALA A 297 8.10 -20.62 -12.78
C ALA A 297 7.78 -19.11 -12.91
N MET A 298 7.13 -18.70 -14.00
CA MET A 298 6.72 -17.32 -14.20
C MET A 298 5.63 -16.89 -13.21
N ALA A 299 4.60 -17.71 -13.01
CA ALA A 299 3.48 -17.39 -12.14
C ALA A 299 3.91 -17.26 -10.67
N LEU A 300 4.74 -18.19 -10.17
CA LEU A 300 5.36 -18.08 -8.84
C LEU A 300 6.30 -16.88 -8.76
N GLY A 301 7.08 -16.61 -9.81
CA GLY A 301 7.90 -15.41 -9.88
C GLY A 301 7.10 -14.12 -9.66
N HIS A 302 5.90 -14.01 -10.24
CA HIS A 302 5.02 -12.85 -10.04
C HIS A 302 4.36 -12.85 -8.66
N ALA A 303 4.03 -14.02 -8.10
CA ALA A 303 3.55 -14.13 -6.72
C ALA A 303 4.60 -13.61 -5.72
N VAL A 304 5.87 -14.05 -5.85
CA VAL A 304 6.99 -13.55 -5.02
C VAL A 304 7.25 -12.06 -5.24
N GLU A 305 7.11 -11.59 -6.48
CA GLU A 305 7.26 -10.16 -6.78
C GLU A 305 6.26 -9.28 -6.02
N THR A 306 5.00 -9.73 -5.97
CA THR A 306 3.87 -8.93 -5.50
C THR A 306 3.69 -9.04 -3.98
N ILE A 307 3.74 -10.26 -3.43
CA ILE A 307 3.53 -10.54 -2.01
C ILE A 307 4.62 -11.52 -1.53
N PRO A 308 5.87 -11.06 -1.38
CA PRO A 308 6.97 -11.92 -0.95
C PRO A 308 6.84 -12.29 0.54
N THR A 309 7.24 -13.52 0.86
CA THR A 309 7.75 -13.92 2.17
C THR A 309 9.28 -14.03 2.15
N PRO A 310 9.95 -14.00 3.32
CA PRO A 310 11.36 -14.36 3.48
C PRO A 310 11.81 -15.60 2.69
N GLU A 311 11.07 -16.70 2.85
CA GLU A 311 11.37 -18.01 2.28
C GLU A 311 11.15 -18.01 0.76
N SER A 312 10.11 -17.31 0.29
CA SER A 312 9.82 -17.17 -1.13
C SER A 312 10.86 -16.33 -1.88
N LEU A 313 11.41 -15.28 -1.24
CA LEU A 313 12.49 -14.47 -1.80
C LEU A 313 13.79 -15.27 -1.87
N LEU A 314 14.06 -16.09 -0.84
CA LEU A 314 15.17 -17.04 -0.87
C LEU A 314 15.00 -18.06 -2.00
N ALA A 315 13.81 -18.64 -2.14
CA ALA A 315 13.50 -19.57 -3.23
C ALA A 315 13.73 -18.93 -4.61
N LEU A 316 13.34 -17.67 -4.80
CA LEU A 316 13.60 -16.92 -6.04
C LEU A 316 15.10 -16.75 -6.33
N ARG A 317 15.91 -16.44 -5.32
CA ARG A 317 17.37 -16.35 -5.47
C ARG A 317 17.98 -17.70 -5.82
N THR A 318 17.56 -18.76 -5.14
CA THR A 318 18.01 -20.13 -5.40
C THR A 318 17.66 -20.54 -6.84
N ALA A 319 16.44 -20.25 -7.29
CA ALA A 319 16.03 -20.48 -8.67
C ALA A 319 16.89 -19.72 -9.68
N LEU A 320 17.23 -18.45 -9.41
CA LEU A 320 18.10 -17.63 -10.27
C LEU A 320 19.53 -18.17 -10.39
N VAL A 321 20.07 -18.77 -9.32
CA VAL A 321 21.38 -19.42 -9.34
C VAL A 321 21.34 -20.70 -10.19
N GLN A 322 20.26 -21.49 -10.09
CA GLN A 322 20.17 -22.82 -10.71
C GLN A 322 19.63 -22.79 -12.15
N VAL A 323 18.81 -21.81 -12.50
CA VAL A 323 18.10 -21.76 -13.80
C VAL A 323 19.08 -21.71 -14.97
N ARG A 324 18.92 -22.66 -15.91
CA ARG A 324 19.73 -22.73 -17.14
C ARG A 324 19.02 -22.17 -18.36
N HIS A 325 17.70 -22.09 -18.32
CA HIS A 325 16.89 -21.54 -19.41
C HIS A 325 16.93 -20.01 -19.40
N ALA A 326 17.51 -19.41 -20.46
CA ALA A 326 17.76 -17.96 -20.51
C ALA A 326 16.48 -17.11 -20.44
N GLY A 327 15.39 -17.57 -21.04
CA GLY A 327 14.11 -16.86 -21.02
C GLY A 327 13.47 -16.79 -19.62
N ILE A 328 13.56 -17.89 -18.86
CA ILE A 328 13.06 -17.93 -17.48
C ILE A 328 13.94 -17.06 -16.59
N ARG A 329 15.27 -17.19 -16.71
CA ARG A 329 16.23 -16.37 -15.96
C ARG A 329 15.92 -14.88 -16.11
N LYS A 330 15.81 -14.39 -17.35
CA LYS A 330 15.52 -12.97 -17.64
C LYS A 330 14.19 -12.50 -17.03
N LYS A 331 13.16 -13.36 -16.98
CA LYS A 331 11.87 -13.03 -16.37
C LYS A 331 11.98 -12.97 -14.85
N LEU A 332 12.62 -13.95 -14.21
CA LEU A 332 12.80 -13.97 -12.76
C LEU A 332 13.72 -12.85 -12.24
N GLU A 333 14.77 -12.49 -12.99
CA GLU A 333 15.67 -11.38 -12.63
C GLU A 333 14.92 -10.05 -12.52
N ARG A 334 13.91 -9.83 -13.36
CA ARG A 334 13.06 -8.63 -13.34
C ARG A 334 12.20 -8.54 -12.08
N ASN A 335 11.92 -9.67 -11.44
CA ASN A 335 11.06 -9.76 -10.26
C ASN A 335 11.83 -9.58 -8.95
N LEU A 336 13.15 -9.80 -8.95
CA LEU A 336 13.97 -9.83 -7.72
C LEU A 336 13.98 -8.49 -6.97
N LYS A 337 14.39 -7.39 -7.61
CA LYS A 337 14.47 -6.07 -6.95
C LYS A 337 13.10 -5.55 -6.49
N PRO A 338 12.01 -5.71 -7.26
CA PRO A 338 10.66 -5.42 -6.78
C PRO A 338 10.25 -6.29 -5.59
N ALA A 339 10.55 -7.59 -5.59
CA ALA A 339 10.29 -8.48 -4.45
C ALA A 339 11.06 -8.04 -3.19
N GLU A 340 12.33 -7.64 -3.32
CA GLU A 340 13.11 -7.08 -2.20
C GLU A 340 12.46 -5.82 -1.61
N ARG A 341 11.92 -4.95 -2.47
CA ARG A 341 11.20 -3.75 -2.07
C ARG A 341 9.87 -4.10 -1.41
N ALA A 342 9.08 -5.00 -2.01
CA ALA A 342 7.79 -5.42 -1.46
C ALA A 342 7.95 -6.11 -0.10
N LEU A 343 8.99 -6.94 0.08
CA LEU A 343 9.30 -7.55 1.39
C LEU A 343 9.69 -6.49 2.41
N ALA A 344 10.36 -5.41 2.00
CA ALA A 344 10.69 -4.32 2.91
C ALA A 344 9.46 -3.55 3.42
N GLU A 345 8.35 -3.58 2.69
CA GLU A 345 7.06 -3.04 3.13
C GLU A 345 6.23 -4.08 3.94
N ARG A 346 6.81 -5.25 4.26
CA ARG A 346 6.23 -6.28 5.15
C ARG A 346 7.09 -6.48 6.41
N PRO A 347 7.18 -5.44 7.25
CA PRO A 347 8.13 -5.39 8.36
C PRO A 347 7.82 -6.42 9.45
N ASP A 348 6.63 -6.95 9.56
CA ASP A 348 6.26 -8.03 10.48
C ASP A 348 7.07 -9.32 10.24
N ILE A 349 7.29 -9.66 8.97
CA ILE A 349 7.90 -10.96 8.59
C ILE A 349 9.30 -10.83 7.99
N ALA A 350 9.67 -9.64 7.51
CA ALA A 350 10.92 -9.41 6.78
C ALA A 350 12.20 -9.81 7.56
N TRP A 351 12.12 -9.94 8.88
CA TRP A 351 13.22 -10.30 9.77
C TRP A 351 13.65 -11.77 9.66
N ARG A 352 12.76 -12.70 9.27
CA ARG A 352 13.07 -14.15 9.32
C ARG A 352 14.13 -14.60 8.31
N ALA A 353 14.21 -13.96 7.15
CA ALA A 353 15.15 -14.35 6.09
C ALA A 353 16.61 -13.99 6.39
N GLY A 354 16.87 -13.31 7.50
CA GLY A 354 18.03 -12.44 7.61
C GLY A 354 17.99 -11.33 6.54
N MET A 355 19.01 -10.48 6.53
CA MET A 355 19.10 -9.38 5.57
C MET A 355 19.99 -9.79 4.39
N PRO A 356 19.45 -10.00 3.17
CA PRO A 356 20.29 -10.21 2.01
C PRO A 356 20.93 -8.89 1.56
N GLY A 357 22.15 -8.96 1.01
CA GLY A 357 22.83 -7.81 0.43
C GLY A 357 24.29 -7.69 0.86
N PRO A 358 25.03 -6.72 0.27
CA PRO A 358 26.42 -6.46 0.65
C PRO A 358 26.51 -6.02 2.11
N MET A 359 27.48 -6.59 2.84
CA MET A 359 27.72 -6.34 4.27
C MET A 359 28.00 -4.85 4.57
N GLY A 360 27.88 -4.47 5.84
CA GLY A 360 28.15 -3.13 6.34
C GLY A 360 26.98 -2.16 6.12
N LYS A 361 27.30 -0.88 5.87
CA LYS A 361 26.34 0.25 5.88
C LYS A 361 25.10 0.07 5.01
N ARG A 362 25.21 -0.64 3.87
CA ARG A 362 24.06 -0.89 2.98
C ARG A 362 23.03 -1.82 3.62
N ARG A 363 23.50 -2.88 4.28
CA ARG A 363 22.67 -3.83 5.01
C ARG A 363 22.03 -3.16 6.22
N GLN A 364 22.80 -2.33 6.93
CA GLN A 364 22.31 -1.50 8.04
C GLN A 364 21.19 -0.54 7.59
N ALA A 365 21.36 0.17 6.47
CA ALA A 365 20.34 1.07 5.94
C ALA A 365 19.07 0.32 5.49
N MET A 366 19.22 -0.87 4.90
CA MET A 366 18.07 -1.72 4.56
C MET A 366 17.31 -2.16 5.81
N LEU A 367 18.03 -2.51 6.88
CA LEU A 367 17.46 -2.91 8.15
C LEU A 367 16.68 -1.76 8.79
N ALA A 368 17.30 -0.57 8.87
CA ALA A 368 16.67 0.62 9.42
C ALA A 368 15.37 0.97 8.68
N ARG A 369 15.37 0.92 7.34
CA ARG A 369 14.17 1.18 6.54
C ARG A 369 13.04 0.16 6.80
N ARG A 370 13.37 -1.11 7.05
CA ARG A 370 12.39 -2.13 7.43
C ARG A 370 11.84 -1.91 8.84
N LEU A 371 12.71 -1.61 9.81
CA LEU A 371 12.28 -1.26 11.18
C LEU A 371 11.34 -0.06 11.17
N GLU A 372 11.68 0.98 10.40
CA GLU A 372 10.89 2.19 10.29
C GLU A 372 9.50 1.95 9.66
N ALA A 373 9.42 1.11 8.62
CA ALA A 373 8.14 0.71 8.04
C ALA A 373 7.26 -0.03 9.07
N GLY A 374 7.87 -0.69 10.06
CA GLY A 374 7.20 -1.41 11.14
C GLY A 374 6.36 -0.56 12.08
N TYR A 375 6.57 0.76 12.16
CA TYR A 375 5.79 1.63 13.03
C TYR A 375 4.30 1.63 12.67
N ALA A 376 3.96 1.68 11.38
CA ALA A 376 2.56 1.75 10.94
C ALA A 376 1.76 0.46 11.23
N SER A 377 2.44 -0.64 11.51
CA SER A 377 1.85 -1.97 11.75
C SER A 377 2.11 -2.48 13.18
N GLU A 378 2.70 -1.69 14.07
CA GLU A 378 3.07 -2.07 15.44
C GLU A 378 3.75 -3.45 15.53
N VAL A 379 4.87 -3.62 14.82
CA VAL A 379 5.56 -4.93 14.75
C VAL A 379 6.16 -5.34 16.11
N TRP A 380 5.83 -6.55 16.53
CA TRP A 380 6.37 -7.23 17.71
C TRP A 380 7.21 -8.44 17.33
N LEU A 381 8.36 -8.61 17.98
CA LEU A 381 9.24 -9.75 17.81
C LEU A 381 9.27 -10.59 19.09
N PRO A 382 9.03 -11.91 19.02
CA PRO A 382 9.33 -12.80 20.12
C PRO A 382 10.77 -12.59 20.60
N LEU A 383 10.98 -12.50 21.92
CA LEU A 383 12.27 -12.16 22.52
C LEU A 383 13.41 -13.06 22.04
N ALA A 384 13.15 -14.36 21.86
CA ALA A 384 14.13 -15.31 21.33
C ALA A 384 14.58 -14.93 19.92
N GLN A 385 13.64 -14.57 19.04
CA GLN A 385 13.93 -14.13 17.68
C GLN A 385 14.70 -12.80 17.68
N TRP A 386 14.29 -11.83 18.51
CA TRP A 386 15.00 -10.57 18.66
C TRP A 386 16.45 -10.77 19.13
N ARG A 387 16.69 -11.69 20.07
CA ARG A 387 18.05 -12.05 20.50
C ARG A 387 18.88 -12.69 19.39
N THR A 388 18.29 -13.54 18.56
CA THR A 388 18.99 -14.14 17.40
C THR A 388 19.47 -13.08 16.41
N LEU A 389 18.71 -12.00 16.22
CA LEU A 389 19.12 -10.89 15.34
C LEU A 389 20.41 -10.20 15.81
N LEU A 390 20.65 -10.12 17.12
CA LEU A 390 21.87 -9.53 17.70
C LEU A 390 23.14 -10.38 17.47
N GLY A 391 23.00 -11.63 17.01
CA GLY A 391 24.14 -12.48 16.63
C GLY A 391 24.85 -12.05 15.35
N ASP A 392 24.29 -11.09 14.61
CA ASP A 392 24.85 -10.55 13.37
C ASP A 392 25.42 -9.14 13.61
N ALA A 393 26.71 -8.95 13.35
CA ALA A 393 27.42 -7.70 13.68
C ALA A 393 26.84 -6.44 12.99
N ASP A 394 26.30 -6.58 11.78
CA ASP A 394 25.66 -5.45 11.08
C ASP A 394 24.34 -5.08 11.76
N ILE A 395 23.59 -6.08 12.22
CA ILE A 395 22.29 -5.91 12.87
C ILE A 395 22.47 -5.37 14.29
N ASP A 396 23.42 -5.90 15.05
CA ASP A 396 23.76 -5.46 16.41
C ASP A 396 24.12 -3.96 16.43
N THR A 397 24.89 -3.49 15.44
CA THR A 397 25.22 -2.06 15.30
C THR A 397 23.96 -1.19 15.18
N VAL A 398 22.98 -1.61 14.39
CA VAL A 398 21.71 -0.89 14.24
C VAL A 398 20.91 -0.99 15.53
N ALA A 399 20.80 -2.18 16.11
CA ALA A 399 19.98 -2.43 17.29
C ALA A 399 20.43 -1.66 18.53
N ARG A 400 21.75 -1.47 18.75
CA ARG A 400 22.29 -0.68 19.86
C ARG A 400 22.04 0.82 19.73
N ALA A 401 21.84 1.32 18.52
CA ALA A 401 21.51 2.72 18.26
C ALA A 401 20.01 3.03 18.42
N LEU A 402 19.21 2.03 18.80
CA LEU A 402 17.75 2.12 18.87
C LEU A 402 17.25 1.93 20.31
N ILE A 403 16.10 2.55 20.55
CA ILE A 403 15.27 2.40 21.73
C ILE A 403 14.23 1.32 21.42
N TRP A 404 14.23 0.27 22.21
CA TRP A 404 13.30 -0.85 22.15
C TRP A 404 12.24 -0.71 23.22
N ARG A 405 11.13 -1.43 23.06
CA ARG A 405 10.07 -1.51 24.06
C ARG A 405 9.72 -2.98 24.30
N SER A 406 9.56 -3.39 25.55
CA SER A 406 8.93 -4.67 25.86
C SER A 406 7.40 -4.58 25.82
N SER A 407 6.73 -5.73 25.78
CA SER A 407 5.27 -5.83 25.74
C SER A 407 4.58 -5.21 26.96
N ASP A 408 5.27 -5.09 28.09
CA ASP A 408 4.83 -4.38 29.31
C ASP A 408 4.99 -2.85 29.23
N GLY A 409 5.51 -2.33 28.12
CA GLY A 409 5.63 -0.89 27.86
C GLY A 409 6.98 -0.28 28.24
N VAL A 410 7.88 -1.04 28.87
CA VAL A 410 9.18 -0.54 29.32
C VAL A 410 10.11 -0.27 28.13
N ALA A 411 10.63 0.96 28.03
CA ALA A 411 11.58 1.36 27.00
C ALA A 411 13.03 1.13 27.46
N PHE A 412 13.90 0.69 26.54
CA PHE A 412 15.32 0.45 26.85
C PHE A 412 16.24 0.59 25.63
N MET A 413 17.53 0.80 25.87
CA MET A 413 18.60 0.71 24.87
C MET A 413 19.62 -0.37 25.24
N LEU A 414 20.40 -0.85 24.27
CA LEU A 414 21.52 -1.77 24.51
C LEU A 414 22.83 -0.99 24.59
N ASP A 415 23.61 -1.17 25.66
CA ASP A 415 24.82 -0.37 25.92
C ASP A 415 26.15 -1.10 25.66
N GLY A 416 26.12 -2.42 25.51
CA GLY A 416 27.34 -3.24 25.44
C GLY A 416 27.25 -4.43 26.37
N GLU A 417 26.79 -4.18 27.58
CA GLU A 417 26.76 -5.11 28.71
C GLU A 417 25.35 -5.63 28.96
N GLY A 418 24.33 -4.83 28.67
CA GLY A 418 22.93 -5.19 28.85
C GLY A 418 21.95 -4.17 28.30
N ALA A 419 20.73 -4.20 28.84
CA ALA A 419 19.72 -3.18 28.59
C ALA A 419 19.83 -2.08 29.65
N ILE A 420 19.58 -0.83 29.25
CA ILE A 420 19.54 0.34 30.13
C ILE A 420 18.29 1.18 29.84
N ASP A 421 17.80 1.90 30.84
CA ASP A 421 16.73 2.90 30.69
C ASP A 421 17.27 4.28 30.22
N ALA A 422 16.38 5.27 30.16
CA ALA A 422 16.72 6.64 29.73
C ALA A 422 17.61 7.40 30.72
N GLN A 423 17.76 6.89 31.96
CA GLN A 423 18.60 7.44 33.02
C GLN A 423 19.89 6.61 33.22
N GLU A 424 20.23 5.78 32.23
CA GLU A 424 21.42 4.91 32.23
C GLU A 424 21.40 3.85 33.34
N GLN A 425 20.24 3.53 33.91
CA GLN A 425 20.13 2.48 34.92
C GLN A 425 20.00 1.10 34.25
N PRO A 426 20.72 0.08 34.73
CA PRO A 426 20.61 -1.28 34.22
C PRO A 426 19.19 -1.84 34.34
N LEU A 427 18.72 -2.48 33.27
CA LEU A 427 17.39 -3.05 33.15
C LEU A 427 17.46 -4.55 32.86
N ALA A 428 16.77 -5.34 33.68
CA ALA A 428 16.67 -6.78 33.47
C ALA A 428 15.56 -7.07 32.44
N LEU A 429 15.94 -7.55 31.26
CA LEU A 429 14.97 -8.02 30.28
C LEU A 429 14.29 -9.31 30.77
N PRO A 430 12.97 -9.48 30.55
CA PRO A 430 12.27 -10.69 30.96
C PRO A 430 12.82 -11.94 30.24
N GLY A 431 12.57 -13.12 30.80
CA GLY A 431 13.00 -14.40 30.18
C GLY A 431 12.23 -14.74 28.90
N GLN A 432 11.01 -14.22 28.77
CA GLN A 432 10.06 -14.44 27.68
C GLN A 432 9.26 -13.15 27.41
N GLY A 433 8.58 -13.08 26.28
CA GLY A 433 7.76 -11.93 25.88
C GLY A 433 8.10 -11.45 24.48
N GLU A 434 7.64 -10.24 24.16
CA GLU A 434 7.83 -9.63 22.84
C GLU A 434 8.53 -8.28 22.97
N ILE A 435 9.35 -7.96 21.98
CA ILE A 435 10.11 -6.73 21.86
C ILE A 435 9.65 -6.01 20.59
N GLY A 436 9.23 -4.77 20.75
CA GLY A 436 8.83 -3.87 19.67
C GLY A 436 9.76 -2.67 19.58
N LEU A 437 9.63 -1.90 18.51
CA LEU A 437 10.35 -0.65 18.35
C LEU A 437 9.65 0.46 19.15
N TRP A 438 10.38 1.23 19.95
CA TRP A 438 9.79 2.34 20.69
C TRP A 438 9.46 3.51 19.76
N HIS A 439 8.26 4.09 19.89
CA HIS A 439 7.82 5.30 19.19
C HIS A 439 7.59 6.39 20.24
N PRO A 440 7.83 7.69 19.97
CA PRO A 440 7.60 8.76 20.94
C PRO A 440 6.20 8.84 21.55
N LEU A 441 5.18 8.37 20.83
CA LEU A 441 3.81 8.28 21.34
C LEU A 441 3.65 7.27 22.49
N HIS A 442 4.61 6.37 22.67
CA HIS A 442 4.61 5.40 23.78
C HIS A 442 5.11 6.01 25.08
N GLY A 443 5.86 7.11 25.02
CA GLY A 443 6.53 7.69 26.16
C GLY A 443 6.00 9.08 26.56
N SER A 444 6.24 9.45 27.82
CA SER A 444 5.86 10.77 28.32
C SER A 444 6.72 11.89 27.69
N VAL A 445 6.40 13.15 27.96
CA VAL A 445 7.26 14.28 27.55
C VAL A 445 8.64 14.17 28.21
N GLU A 446 8.67 13.79 29.49
CA GLU A 446 9.88 13.66 30.32
C GLU A 446 10.74 12.48 29.89
N GLU A 447 10.11 11.35 29.57
CA GLU A 447 10.82 10.18 29.04
C GLU A 447 11.47 10.50 27.69
N ARG A 448 10.74 11.17 26.79
CA ARG A 448 11.27 11.62 25.49
C ARG A 448 12.47 12.56 25.66
N ALA A 449 12.37 13.53 26.58
CA ALA A 449 13.46 14.45 26.87
C ALA A 449 14.69 13.73 27.45
N SER A 450 14.47 12.73 28.32
CA SER A 450 15.54 11.91 28.89
C SER A 450 16.28 11.11 27.82
N TRP A 451 15.55 10.46 26.90
CA TRP A 451 16.16 9.77 25.76
C TRP A 451 16.95 10.72 24.84
N GLN A 452 16.41 11.92 24.57
CA GLN A 452 17.13 12.94 23.79
C GLN A 452 18.45 13.35 24.45
N ALA A 453 18.42 13.62 25.76
CA ALA A 453 19.61 13.98 26.53
C ALA A 453 20.66 12.88 26.51
N LEU A 454 20.25 11.62 26.74
CA LEU A 454 21.14 10.46 26.72
C LEU A 454 21.80 10.26 25.35
N LEU A 455 21.03 10.32 24.27
CA LEU A 455 21.55 10.17 22.91
C LEU A 455 22.55 11.28 22.55
N THR A 456 22.29 12.51 22.99
CA THR A 456 23.19 13.65 22.78
C THR A 456 24.48 13.50 23.59
N GLN A 457 24.39 13.12 24.87
CA GLN A 457 25.53 12.87 25.75
C GLN A 457 26.43 11.76 25.17
N ARG A 458 25.85 10.65 24.74
CA ARG A 458 26.56 9.51 24.14
C ARG A 458 26.91 9.72 22.66
N ARG A 459 26.47 10.82 22.04
CA ARG A 459 26.61 11.13 20.60
C ARG A 459 26.12 9.99 19.69
N VAL A 460 25.06 9.31 20.13
CA VAL A 460 24.46 8.19 19.39
C VAL A 460 23.57 8.75 18.30
N ARG A 461 23.93 8.45 17.05
CA ARG A 461 23.11 8.76 15.89
C ARG A 461 22.18 7.59 15.60
N GLN A 462 20.88 7.83 15.69
CA GLN A 462 19.90 6.77 15.47
C GLN A 462 19.78 6.44 13.97
N SER A 463 19.81 5.15 13.67
CA SER A 463 19.60 4.61 12.32
C SER A 463 18.14 4.75 11.86
N VAL A 464 17.21 4.65 12.79
CA VAL A 464 15.80 5.03 12.67
C VAL A 464 15.54 6.13 13.67
N ARG A 465 14.97 7.25 13.23
CA ARG A 465 14.70 8.39 14.11
C ARG A 465 13.63 8.01 15.15
N GLN A 466 13.94 8.09 16.45
CA GLN A 466 12.98 7.79 17.52
C GLN A 466 12.85 8.96 18.49
N ALA A 467 13.87 9.27 19.29
CA ALA A 467 13.76 10.32 20.32
C ALA A 467 13.51 11.71 19.72
N TYR A 468 14.05 11.96 18.52
CA TYR A 468 13.83 13.20 17.77
C TYR A 468 12.73 13.09 16.72
N ARG A 469 11.85 12.09 16.76
CA ARG A 469 10.84 11.86 15.73
C ARG A 469 9.62 12.75 15.94
N GLU A 470 9.11 13.33 14.86
CA GLU A 470 7.89 14.13 14.86
C GLU A 470 6.67 13.30 15.27
N VAL A 471 5.78 13.93 16.04
CA VAL A 471 4.52 13.32 16.48
C VAL A 471 3.36 14.14 15.94
N TYR A 472 2.40 13.46 15.31
CA TYR A 472 1.15 14.05 14.85
C TYR A 472 -0.02 13.34 15.53
N LEU A 473 -1.01 14.14 15.95
CA LEU A 473 -2.28 13.66 16.48
C LEU A 473 -3.42 14.17 15.58
N PRO A 474 -4.52 13.42 15.43
CA PRO A 474 -5.71 13.93 14.77
C PRO A 474 -6.18 15.22 15.45
N PRO A 475 -6.49 16.28 14.70
CA PRO A 475 -6.98 17.52 15.30
C PRO A 475 -8.41 17.37 15.82
N ASP A 476 -8.68 17.92 16.99
CA ASP A 476 -10.01 17.88 17.62
C ASP A 476 -11.00 18.87 16.98
N ASP A 477 -10.51 19.90 16.29
CA ASP A 477 -11.28 20.98 15.69
C ASP A 477 -11.69 20.72 14.23
N GLY A 478 -11.35 19.55 13.69
CA GLY A 478 -11.63 19.18 12.31
C GLY A 478 -10.72 19.85 11.28
N SER A 479 -9.63 20.52 11.69
CA SER A 479 -8.65 21.08 10.76
C SER A 479 -8.00 20.00 9.89
N GLU A 480 -7.67 20.35 8.66
CA GLU A 480 -7.04 19.43 7.72
C GLU A 480 -5.54 19.68 7.68
N PRO A 481 -4.72 18.81 8.30
CA PRO A 481 -3.28 19.00 8.27
C PRO A 481 -2.80 18.94 6.82
N PHE A 482 -1.86 19.82 6.49
CA PHE A 482 -1.27 19.95 5.15
C PHE A 482 -2.19 20.51 4.05
N ALA A 483 -3.45 20.86 4.33
CA ALA A 483 -4.29 21.52 3.33
C ALA A 483 -3.76 22.93 3.00
N GLY A 484 -3.86 23.32 1.73
CA GLY A 484 -3.48 24.63 1.23
C GLY A 484 -1.98 24.86 0.99
N LEU A 485 -1.12 23.84 1.11
CA LEU A 485 0.32 24.01 0.84
C LEU A 485 0.57 24.06 -0.66
N LEU A 486 1.38 25.03 -1.10
CA LEU A 486 1.79 25.14 -2.49
C LEU A 486 3.11 24.37 -2.73
N LEU A 487 3.05 23.32 -3.56
CA LEU A 487 4.12 22.35 -3.77
C LEU A 487 4.64 22.37 -5.21
N SER A 488 5.94 22.19 -5.40
CA SER A 488 6.54 21.97 -6.72
C SER A 488 6.19 20.58 -7.24
N VAL A 489 5.47 20.49 -8.37
CA VAL A 489 4.99 19.22 -8.94
C VAL A 489 6.16 18.30 -9.31
N ARG A 490 7.23 18.84 -9.89
CA ARG A 490 8.40 18.07 -10.32
C ARG A 490 9.11 17.40 -9.13
N THR A 491 9.36 18.17 -8.07
CA THR A 491 10.02 17.67 -6.86
C THR A 491 9.12 16.68 -6.12
N LEU A 492 7.83 17.02 -6.00
CA LEU A 492 6.83 16.19 -5.35
C LEU A 492 6.74 14.82 -5.99
N LEU A 493 6.48 14.73 -7.30
CA LEU A 493 6.35 13.45 -8.00
C LEU A 493 7.64 12.62 -7.98
N GLY A 494 8.79 13.28 -8.11
CA GLY A 494 10.09 12.62 -8.04
C GLY A 494 10.35 11.97 -6.67
N LEU A 495 10.01 12.67 -5.59
CA LEU A 495 10.17 12.18 -4.22
C LEU A 495 9.09 11.15 -3.86
N ALA A 496 7.83 11.44 -4.18
CA ALA A 496 6.68 10.55 -3.97
C ALA A 496 6.97 9.13 -4.48
N ARG A 497 7.44 9.00 -5.73
CA ARG A 497 7.78 7.69 -6.32
C ARG A 497 8.88 6.94 -5.55
N ARG A 498 9.89 7.66 -5.04
CA ARG A 498 11.00 7.08 -4.25
C ARG A 498 10.53 6.63 -2.88
N GLU A 499 9.63 7.40 -2.28
CA GLU A 499 9.02 7.14 -0.98
C GLU A 499 7.81 6.19 -1.03
N GLY A 500 7.49 5.64 -2.21
CA GLY A 500 6.46 4.60 -2.37
C GLY A 500 5.04 5.12 -2.50
N TRP A 501 4.87 6.43 -2.66
CA TRP A 501 3.59 7.03 -3.02
C TRP A 501 3.28 6.81 -4.50
N ARG A 502 1.99 6.62 -4.78
CA ARG A 502 1.44 6.42 -6.12
C ARG A 502 0.54 7.58 -6.45
N LEU A 503 0.61 8.05 -7.69
CA LEU A 503 -0.34 9.01 -8.22
C LEU A 503 -1.59 8.25 -8.66
N ASP A 504 -2.73 8.62 -8.08
CA ASP A 504 -4.07 8.21 -8.48
C ASP A 504 -4.87 9.45 -8.92
N ASP A 505 -6.11 9.27 -9.37
CA ASP A 505 -6.94 10.36 -9.92
C ASP A 505 -7.20 11.49 -8.90
N ALA A 506 -7.24 11.17 -7.60
CA ALA A 506 -7.50 12.12 -6.52
C ALA A 506 -6.22 12.78 -5.93
N GLY A 507 -5.02 12.24 -6.20
CA GLY A 507 -3.79 12.72 -5.58
C GLY A 507 -2.73 11.63 -5.36
N LEU A 508 -1.96 11.74 -4.28
CA LEU A 508 -0.89 10.79 -3.96
C LEU A 508 -1.31 9.84 -2.84
N SER A 509 -1.33 8.53 -3.09
CA SER A 509 -1.66 7.53 -2.08
C SER A 509 -0.50 6.61 -1.71
N ARG A 510 -0.49 6.16 -0.45
CA ARG A 510 0.44 5.18 0.11
C ARG A 510 -0.25 4.35 1.19
N GLN A 511 0.19 3.11 1.36
CA GLN A 511 -0.32 2.21 2.39
C GLN A 511 0.50 2.32 3.68
N PHE A 512 -0.18 2.28 4.83
CA PHE A 512 0.33 2.30 6.19
C PHE A 512 -0.41 1.22 7.00
N GLY A 513 0.21 0.04 7.14
CA GLY A 513 -0.46 -1.14 7.69
C GLY A 513 -1.65 -1.57 6.83
N ALA A 514 -2.81 -1.80 7.46
CA ALA A 514 -4.05 -2.15 6.75
C ALA A 514 -4.73 -0.96 6.04
N ARG A 515 -4.24 0.27 6.23
CA ARG A 515 -4.90 1.49 5.76
C ARG A 515 -4.18 2.10 4.58
N ARG A 516 -4.92 2.67 3.63
CA ARG A 516 -4.41 3.53 2.57
C ARG A 516 -4.64 4.98 2.96
N VAL A 517 -3.61 5.81 2.81
CA VAL A 517 -3.71 7.26 3.02
C VAL A 517 -3.45 7.95 1.69
N THR A 518 -4.32 8.90 1.33
CA THR A 518 -4.23 9.71 0.13
C THR A 518 -4.12 11.18 0.50
N LEU A 519 -3.04 11.82 0.08
CA LEU A 519 -2.91 13.27 0.06
C LEU A 519 -3.64 13.78 -1.19
N LEU A 520 -4.74 14.49 -1.00
CA LEU A 520 -5.44 15.15 -2.09
C LEU A 520 -4.57 16.24 -2.69
N LEU A 521 -4.62 16.38 -4.01
CA LEU A 521 -3.87 17.41 -4.72
C LEU A 521 -4.77 18.11 -5.72
N GLU A 522 -4.74 19.43 -5.71
CA GLU A 522 -5.47 20.27 -6.66
C GLU A 522 -4.56 20.70 -7.81
N GLY A 523 -5.08 20.57 -9.03
CA GLY A 523 -4.40 20.94 -10.27
C GLY A 523 -4.21 19.77 -11.23
N ARG A 524 -3.70 20.04 -12.43
CA ARG A 524 -3.43 19.00 -13.44
C ARG A 524 -2.09 18.32 -13.14
N ILE A 525 -2.15 17.19 -12.44
CA ILE A 525 -0.97 16.43 -12.03
C ILE A 525 -0.93 15.12 -12.80
N TYR A 526 0.14 14.90 -13.55
CA TYR A 526 0.40 13.68 -14.30
C TYR A 526 1.91 13.44 -14.37
N PRO A 527 2.37 12.22 -14.70
CA PRO A 527 3.80 11.96 -14.87
C PRO A 527 4.43 12.90 -15.90
N GLY A 528 5.36 13.75 -15.47
CA GLY A 528 6.02 14.75 -16.31
C GLY A 528 5.43 16.17 -16.23
N ALA A 529 4.37 16.37 -15.45
CA ALA A 529 3.83 17.70 -15.16
C ALA A 529 4.87 18.60 -14.46
N GLN A 530 4.78 19.91 -14.74
CA GLN A 530 5.65 20.95 -14.19
C GLN A 530 4.81 22.03 -13.50
N GLY A 531 5.47 22.94 -12.78
CA GLY A 531 4.81 24.04 -12.07
C GLY A 531 4.45 23.67 -10.64
N ALA A 532 3.32 24.21 -10.16
CA ALA A 532 2.88 24.09 -8.79
C ALA A 532 1.50 23.41 -8.68
N CYS A 533 1.28 22.74 -7.56
CA CYS A 533 -0.04 22.26 -7.14
C CYS A 533 -0.32 22.68 -5.71
N THR A 534 -1.60 22.64 -5.32
CA THR A 534 -2.01 22.86 -3.93
C THR A 534 -2.32 21.51 -3.31
N SER A 535 -1.85 21.25 -2.09
CA SER A 535 -2.30 20.08 -1.33
C SER A 535 -3.65 20.32 -0.68
N GLY A 536 -4.47 19.28 -0.59
CA GLY A 536 -5.74 19.27 0.13
C GLY A 536 -5.69 18.36 1.36
N ALA A 537 -6.87 17.88 1.75
CA ALA A 537 -7.05 16.98 2.88
C ALA A 537 -6.27 15.67 2.78
N LEU A 538 -6.09 15.01 3.92
CA LEU A 538 -5.72 13.60 4.00
C LEU A 538 -6.98 12.74 4.06
N LEU A 539 -7.12 11.82 3.10
CA LEU A 539 -8.14 10.78 3.16
C LEU A 539 -7.50 9.48 3.64
N ALA A 540 -8.06 8.90 4.70
CA ALA A 540 -7.73 7.55 5.11
C ALA A 540 -8.82 6.59 4.63
N GLN A 541 -8.41 5.43 4.13
CA GLN A 541 -9.29 4.37 3.71
C GLN A 541 -8.83 3.03 4.29
N GLU A 542 -9.78 2.18 4.62
CA GLU A 542 -9.54 0.78 4.97
C GLU A 542 -10.19 -0.11 3.93
N ARG A 543 -9.59 -1.27 3.71
CA ARG A 543 -10.06 -2.22 2.73
C ARG A 543 -11.15 -3.09 3.33
N VAL A 544 -12.35 -3.04 2.75
CA VAL A 544 -13.47 -3.91 3.11
C VAL A 544 -13.84 -4.73 1.87
N ALA A 545 -13.54 -6.03 1.92
CA ALA A 545 -13.60 -6.93 0.77
C ALA A 545 -12.76 -6.44 -0.43
N SER A 546 -13.41 -6.12 -1.56
CA SER A 546 -12.74 -5.63 -2.77
C SER A 546 -12.72 -4.11 -2.89
N ARG A 547 -13.27 -3.36 -1.92
CA ARG A 547 -13.43 -1.91 -2.00
C ARG A 547 -12.69 -1.18 -0.88
N TRP A 548 -12.29 0.05 -1.17
CA TRP A 548 -11.75 0.98 -0.18
C TRP A 548 -12.91 1.79 0.42
N GLN A 549 -13.03 1.79 1.74
CA GLN A 549 -14.02 2.59 2.47
C GLN A 549 -13.30 3.68 3.25
N ALA A 550 -13.89 4.88 3.31
CA ALA A 550 -13.33 5.99 4.08
C ALA A 550 -13.32 5.68 5.58
N VAL A 551 -12.25 6.09 6.25
CA VAL A 551 -12.03 5.93 7.69
C VAL A 551 -11.73 7.29 8.28
N ALA A 552 -12.38 7.62 9.40
CA ALA A 552 -12.12 8.88 10.09
C ALA A 552 -10.70 8.87 10.68
N PRO A 553 -9.97 10.00 10.67
CA PRO A 553 -8.63 10.09 11.26
C PRO A 553 -8.51 9.52 12.68
N GLY A 554 -9.51 9.77 13.54
CA GLY A 554 -9.55 9.26 14.92
C GLY A 554 -9.77 7.74 15.05
N GLN A 555 -10.20 7.07 13.99
CA GLN A 555 -10.27 5.60 13.94
C GLN A 555 -8.93 4.97 13.55
N MET A 556 -7.93 5.77 13.15
CA MET A 556 -6.58 5.29 12.92
C MET A 556 -5.85 5.02 14.23
N ALA A 557 -4.99 4.00 14.24
CA ALA A 557 -4.05 3.79 15.34
C ALA A 557 -3.13 5.03 15.44
N PRO A 558 -2.90 5.60 16.64
CA PRO A 558 -2.16 6.86 16.78
C PRO A 558 -0.78 6.86 16.12
N VAL A 559 -0.03 5.76 16.24
CA VAL A 559 1.28 5.62 15.59
C VAL A 559 1.13 5.60 14.07
N ALA A 560 0.17 4.84 13.52
CA ALA A 560 -0.05 4.78 12.07
C ALA A 560 -0.47 6.15 11.49
N TYR A 561 -1.32 6.90 12.19
CA TYR A 561 -1.68 8.27 11.81
C TYR A 561 -0.46 9.20 11.83
N SER A 562 0.34 9.13 12.90
CA SER A 562 1.55 9.93 13.05
C SER A 562 2.56 9.65 11.93
N GLU A 563 2.73 8.38 11.56
CA GLU A 563 3.60 7.96 10.47
C GLU A 563 3.10 8.39 9.09
N ALA A 564 1.79 8.33 8.86
CA ALA A 564 1.20 8.83 7.62
C ALA A 564 1.43 10.34 7.46
N CYS A 565 1.16 11.12 8.52
CA CYS A 565 1.40 12.56 8.52
C CYS A 565 2.88 12.89 8.34
N ARG A 566 3.79 12.18 9.00
CA ARG A 566 5.24 12.39 8.84
C ARG A 566 5.71 12.08 7.41
N ALA A 567 5.16 11.05 6.78
CA ALA A 567 5.46 10.72 5.40
C ALA A 567 4.94 11.78 4.41
N VAL A 568 3.79 12.39 4.70
CA VAL A 568 3.26 13.56 3.96
C VAL A 568 4.12 14.79 4.18
N ASP A 569 4.49 15.06 5.43
CA ASP A 569 5.31 16.20 5.80
C ASP A 569 6.69 16.16 5.15
N LEU A 570 7.29 14.97 4.97
CA LEU A 570 8.49 14.80 4.16
C LEU A 570 8.28 15.26 2.72
N LEU A 571 7.15 14.89 2.09
CA LEU A 571 6.82 15.34 0.74
C LEU A 571 6.59 16.85 0.70
N ALA A 572 5.80 17.37 1.63
CA ALA A 572 5.45 18.78 1.73
C ALA A 572 6.69 19.65 1.95
N SER A 573 7.51 19.32 2.95
CA SER A 573 8.71 20.06 3.32
C SER A 573 9.79 20.05 2.24
N ALA A 574 10.00 18.91 1.56
CA ALA A 574 10.98 18.81 0.48
C ALA A 574 10.51 19.45 -0.84
N SER A 575 9.20 19.46 -1.07
CA SER A 575 8.59 20.01 -2.30
C SER A 575 8.12 21.45 -2.15
N ALA A 576 8.12 21.98 -0.93
CA ALA A 576 7.92 23.40 -0.68
C ALA A 576 8.98 24.21 -1.44
N PHE A 577 8.54 25.28 -2.09
CA PHE A 577 9.35 26.10 -3.01
C PHE A 577 10.65 26.69 -2.42
N ALA A 578 10.89 26.58 -1.11
CA ALA A 578 12.11 26.99 -0.43
C ALA A 578 13.40 26.33 -0.96
N LEU A 579 13.30 25.16 -1.60
CA LEU A 579 14.44 24.38 -2.11
C LEU A 579 14.54 24.35 -3.66
N ALA A 580 13.52 24.80 -4.38
CA ALA A 580 13.50 24.78 -5.85
C ALA A 580 14.08 26.09 -6.42
N GLY A 581 15.27 26.02 -7.02
CA GLY A 581 15.99 27.17 -7.58
C GLY A 581 15.58 27.57 -9.00
N GLU A 582 14.48 27.05 -9.55
CA GLU A 582 14.20 27.10 -10.99
C GLU A 582 13.12 28.13 -11.41
N GLU A 583 12.56 28.94 -10.50
CA GLU A 583 11.49 29.91 -10.85
C GLU A 583 11.89 31.40 -10.80
N PRO A 584 11.24 32.28 -11.61
CA PRO A 584 11.45 33.73 -11.60
C PRO A 584 11.17 34.39 -10.23
N GLY A 585 11.95 35.42 -9.89
CA GLY A 585 12.04 35.98 -8.54
C GLY A 585 10.74 36.46 -7.90
N ALA A 586 9.84 37.11 -8.64
CA ALA A 586 8.61 37.69 -8.06
C ALA A 586 7.58 36.64 -7.61
N GLN A 587 7.34 35.62 -8.45
CA GLN A 587 6.43 34.51 -8.11
C GLN A 587 7.00 33.66 -6.99
N ARG A 588 8.31 33.40 -7.01
CA ARG A 588 9.01 32.72 -5.91
C ARG A 588 8.83 33.47 -4.58
N GLN A 589 8.99 34.80 -4.58
CA GLN A 589 8.90 35.60 -3.36
C GLN A 589 7.48 35.64 -2.76
N GLN A 590 6.43 35.74 -3.60
CA GLN A 590 5.03 35.63 -3.15
C GLN A 590 4.74 34.26 -2.51
N ARG A 591 5.21 33.19 -3.13
CA ARG A 591 5.00 31.81 -2.64
C ARG A 591 5.74 31.55 -1.33
N LEU A 592 6.94 32.08 -1.16
CA LEU A 592 7.68 32.00 0.10
C LEU A 592 7.03 32.83 1.21
N ALA A 593 6.46 33.99 0.89
CA ALA A 593 5.71 34.79 1.86
C ALA A 593 4.45 34.06 2.33
N TYR A 594 3.72 33.41 1.40
CA TYR A 594 2.58 32.57 1.74
C TYR A 594 2.98 31.40 2.67
N LEU A 595 4.01 30.62 2.31
CA LEU A 595 4.52 29.53 3.17
C LEU A 595 4.99 30.01 4.54
N ALA A 596 5.59 31.20 4.63
CA ALA A 596 6.01 31.79 5.90
C ALA A 596 4.82 32.21 6.79
N SER A 597 3.64 32.44 6.20
CA SER A 597 2.41 32.82 6.92
C SER A 597 1.63 31.64 7.51
N LEU A 598 1.85 30.42 7.00
CA LEU A 598 1.15 29.22 7.47
C LEU A 598 1.60 28.80 8.87
N GLU A 599 0.73 28.17 9.66
CA GLU A 599 1.11 27.65 10.98
C GLU A 599 2.25 26.63 10.89
N THR A 600 3.15 26.66 11.88
CA THR A 600 4.31 25.75 11.91
C THR A 600 3.91 24.39 12.45
N GLY A 601 4.05 23.34 11.62
CA GLY A 601 3.83 21.96 12.03
C GLY A 601 4.95 21.37 12.93
N PRO A 602 4.75 20.15 13.46
CA PRO A 602 5.66 19.43 14.36
C PRO A 602 7.14 19.37 13.92
N MET A 603 7.43 19.30 12.61
CA MET A 603 8.81 19.28 12.10
C MET A 603 9.60 20.57 12.42
N VAL A 604 8.95 21.73 12.38
CA VAL A 604 9.61 23.00 12.75
C VAL A 604 9.93 23.01 14.25
N GLY A 605 9.00 22.54 15.08
CA GLY A 605 9.22 22.36 16.51
C GLY A 605 10.38 21.41 16.81
N MET A 606 10.53 20.36 16.01
CA MET A 606 11.61 19.41 16.19
C MET A 606 12.97 19.96 15.72
N ARG A 607 13.03 20.69 14.60
CA ARG A 607 14.24 21.45 14.22
C ARG A 607 14.66 22.42 15.31
N ARG A 608 13.69 23.13 15.90
CA ARG A 608 13.91 24.04 17.03
C ARG A 608 14.55 23.30 18.21
N ALA A 609 13.97 22.17 18.66
CA ALA A 609 14.51 21.38 19.77
C ALA A 609 15.94 20.90 19.52
N VAL A 610 16.26 20.44 18.30
CA VAL A 610 17.63 20.05 17.96
C VAL A 610 18.59 21.24 18.01
N LEU A 611 18.22 22.37 17.40
CA LEU A 611 19.05 23.57 17.38
C LEU A 611 19.29 24.12 18.79
N GLU A 612 18.30 24.05 19.67
CA GLU A 612 18.42 24.45 21.08
C GLU A 612 19.50 23.67 21.81
N GLN A 613 19.56 22.35 21.62
CA GLN A 613 20.56 21.50 22.24
C GLN A 613 21.93 21.63 21.58
N VAL A 614 21.96 21.62 20.26
CA VAL A 614 23.18 21.65 19.44
C VAL A 614 23.94 22.97 19.61
N PHE A 615 23.22 24.09 19.74
CA PHE A 615 23.79 25.43 19.97
C PHE A 615 23.61 25.92 21.42
N ALA A 616 23.37 25.02 22.39
CA ALA A 616 23.07 25.37 23.78
C ALA A 616 24.11 26.33 24.38
N GLN A 617 25.40 26.11 24.11
CA GLN A 617 26.47 27.00 24.56
C GLN A 617 26.35 28.39 23.92
N GLN A 618 26.18 28.48 22.60
CA GLN A 618 26.11 29.77 21.90
C GLN A 618 24.84 30.56 22.25
N ILE A 619 23.75 29.86 22.55
CA ILE A 619 22.51 30.45 23.06
C ILE A 619 22.73 30.98 24.49
N GLY A 620 23.33 30.16 25.37
CA GLY A 620 23.66 30.56 26.74
C GLY A 620 24.62 31.75 26.82
N ASP A 621 25.57 31.82 25.89
CA ASP A 621 26.52 32.94 25.75
C ASP A 621 25.90 34.19 25.08
N GLY A 622 24.63 34.14 24.65
CA GLY A 622 23.93 35.26 24.01
C GLY A 622 24.35 35.56 22.56
N TYR A 623 25.08 34.64 21.91
CA TYR A 623 25.43 34.79 20.50
C TYR A 623 24.28 34.45 19.55
N MET A 624 23.33 33.65 20.02
CA MET A 624 22.16 33.18 19.30
C MET A 624 20.91 33.28 20.17
N ALA A 625 19.74 33.41 19.55
CA ALA A 625 18.46 33.28 20.22
C ALA A 625 17.51 32.46 19.36
N LEU A 626 16.66 31.65 20.00
CA LEU A 626 15.75 30.76 19.31
C LEU A 626 14.31 31.23 19.54
N GLU A 627 13.70 31.76 18.49
CA GLU A 627 12.31 32.21 18.50
C GLU A 627 11.37 31.09 18.00
N ALA A 628 10.06 31.37 17.96
CA ALA A 628 9.06 30.40 17.50
C ALA A 628 9.31 29.89 16.07
N ARG A 629 9.72 30.79 15.16
CA ARG A 629 9.89 30.49 13.72
C ARG A 629 11.30 30.77 13.20
N HIS A 630 12.18 31.32 14.03
CA HIS A 630 13.49 31.79 13.60
C HIS A 630 14.60 31.36 14.55
N LEU A 631 15.76 31.04 13.98
CA LEU A 631 17.04 31.08 14.69
C LEU A 631 17.69 32.43 14.42
N MET A 632 17.90 33.20 15.47
CA MET A 632 18.54 34.51 15.44
C MET A 632 20.04 34.39 15.63
N VAL A 633 20.82 35.01 14.75
CA VAL A 633 22.28 35.12 14.84
C VAL A 633 22.67 36.59 14.69
N GLY A 634 22.76 37.30 15.81
CA GLY A 634 22.85 38.77 15.81
C GLY A 634 21.59 39.40 15.20
N ARG A 635 21.75 40.18 14.12
CA ARG A 635 20.64 40.81 13.37
C ARG A 635 20.04 39.92 12.28
N HIS A 636 20.62 38.74 12.06
CA HIS A 636 20.13 37.80 11.06
C HIS A 636 19.08 36.88 11.65
N ALA A 637 17.99 36.63 10.92
CA ALA A 637 16.96 35.66 11.25
C ALA A 637 16.93 34.56 10.20
N ILE A 638 17.09 33.30 10.61
CA ILE A 638 16.98 32.11 9.75
C ILE A 638 15.62 31.45 9.99
N HIS A 639 14.74 31.43 9.00
CA HIS A 639 13.39 30.86 9.13
C HIS A 639 13.44 29.32 9.17
N LEU A 640 12.88 28.71 10.22
CA LEU A 640 13.04 27.28 10.50
C LEU A 640 12.29 26.35 9.53
N ALA A 641 11.26 26.85 8.83
CA ALA A 641 10.52 26.05 7.84
C ALA A 641 11.05 26.18 6.40
N THR A 642 11.85 27.21 6.10
CA THR A 642 12.27 27.52 4.72
C THR A 642 13.78 27.68 4.57
N GLY A 643 14.52 27.84 5.68
CA GLY A 643 15.94 28.15 5.67
C GLY A 643 16.28 29.52 5.08
N ARG A 644 15.28 30.39 4.88
CA ARG A 644 15.48 31.77 4.38
C ARG A 644 16.21 32.58 5.45
N VAL A 645 17.22 33.34 5.02
CA VAL A 645 17.93 34.28 5.89
C VAL A 645 17.43 35.69 5.60
N THR A 646 17.12 36.43 6.65
CA THR A 646 16.83 37.86 6.57
C THR A 646 17.79 38.64 7.47
N LEU A 647 18.12 39.86 7.06
CA LEU A 647 18.82 40.86 7.88
C LEU A 647 17.85 42.02 8.06
N ASP A 648 17.42 42.25 9.31
CA ASP A 648 16.42 43.27 9.65
C ASP A 648 15.15 43.22 8.78
N GLY A 649 14.71 42.01 8.41
CA GLY A 649 13.51 41.76 7.59
C GLY A 649 13.74 41.70 6.08
N ALA A 650 14.88 42.18 5.56
CA ALA A 650 15.24 42.05 4.15
C ALA A 650 15.90 40.70 3.87
N GLU A 651 15.50 40.00 2.79
CA GLU A 651 16.14 38.73 2.40
C GLU A 651 17.58 38.95 1.98
N VAL A 652 18.49 38.12 2.50
CA VAL A 652 19.92 38.16 2.16
C VAL A 652 20.41 36.78 1.75
N MET A 653 21.29 36.74 0.76
CA MET A 653 21.94 35.51 0.34
C MET A 653 23.20 35.29 1.18
N VAL A 654 23.26 34.14 1.85
CA VAL A 654 24.46 33.67 2.54
C VAL A 654 24.99 32.46 1.78
N GLU A 655 26.13 32.63 1.12
CA GLU A 655 26.78 31.54 0.40
C GLU A 655 27.31 30.49 1.36
N VAL A 656 26.77 29.28 1.26
CA VAL A 656 27.33 28.09 1.91
C VAL A 656 28.31 27.46 0.92
N PRO A 657 29.61 27.31 1.25
CA PRO A 657 30.59 26.72 0.33
C PRO A 657 30.13 25.34 -0.15
N ALA A 658 30.04 25.17 -1.48
CA ALA A 658 29.68 23.91 -2.09
C ALA A 658 30.90 22.96 -2.06
N GLY A 659 30.90 21.99 -1.15
CA GLY A 659 31.92 20.93 -1.14
C GLY A 659 31.86 20.06 0.10
N GLY A 660 31.59 18.77 -0.10
CA GLY A 660 31.58 17.71 0.92
C GLY A 660 32.95 17.37 1.53
N GLY A 661 33.75 18.37 1.87
CA GLY A 661 34.83 18.22 2.86
C GLY A 661 34.25 18.48 4.23
N LYS A 662 34.55 17.61 5.22
CA LYS A 662 34.12 17.74 6.62
C LYS A 662 34.02 19.22 7.03
N LEU A 663 32.78 19.71 7.15
CA LEU A 663 32.47 21.03 7.69
C LEU A 663 33.06 21.08 9.10
N GLY A 664 34.22 21.70 9.26
CA GLY A 664 34.95 21.76 10.55
C GLY A 664 34.21 22.49 11.68
N ALA A 665 32.95 22.88 11.48
CA ALA A 665 32.15 23.65 12.43
C ALA A 665 30.64 23.41 12.33
N VAL A 666 30.15 22.35 11.66
CA VAL A 666 28.75 21.94 11.91
C VAL A 666 28.79 21.06 13.17
N PRO A 667 28.20 21.50 14.29
CA PRO A 667 28.10 20.67 15.48
C PRO A 667 27.38 19.35 15.14
N TRP A 668 27.73 18.28 15.84
CA TRP A 668 27.11 16.96 15.64
C TRP A 668 25.58 17.09 15.62
N LEU A 669 24.93 16.55 14.57
CA LEU A 669 23.48 16.50 14.46
C LEU A 669 22.98 15.08 14.77
N PRO A 670 21.85 14.94 15.48
CA PRO A 670 21.32 13.63 15.91
C PRO A 670 20.73 12.80 14.76
N HIS A 671 20.38 13.42 13.62
CA HIS A 671 19.82 12.74 12.43
C HIS A 671 20.08 13.55 11.15
N ASP A 672 19.93 12.91 9.98
CA ASP A 672 20.03 13.58 8.68
C ASP A 672 18.69 14.25 8.32
N GLU A 673 18.69 15.57 8.15
CA GLU A 673 17.58 16.31 7.57
C GLU A 673 18.16 17.50 6.80
N ALA A 674 17.92 17.54 5.48
CA ALA A 674 18.64 18.45 4.59
C ALA A 674 18.45 19.93 4.93
N LEU A 675 17.25 20.33 5.40
CA LEU A 675 17.00 21.72 5.77
C LEU A 675 17.65 22.08 7.11
N LEU A 676 17.64 21.20 8.10
CA LEU A 676 18.32 21.36 9.39
C LEU A 676 19.83 21.47 9.19
N GLU A 677 20.42 20.61 8.35
CA GLU A 677 21.83 20.70 7.97
C GLU A 677 22.15 22.06 7.33
N LYS A 678 21.28 22.52 6.41
CA LYS A 678 21.41 23.84 5.81
C LYS A 678 21.30 24.96 6.85
N ILE A 679 20.31 24.91 7.74
CA ILE A 679 20.09 25.91 8.79
C ILE A 679 21.30 25.95 9.74
N ALA A 680 21.79 24.79 10.19
CA ALA A 680 22.96 24.70 11.05
C ALA A 680 24.23 25.21 10.35
N GLY A 681 24.41 24.90 9.06
CA GLY A 681 25.51 25.41 8.24
C GLY A 681 25.47 26.93 8.07
N LEU A 682 24.29 27.50 7.78
CA LEU A 682 24.06 28.95 7.70
C LEU A 682 24.36 29.63 9.04
N ALA A 683 23.87 29.05 10.14
CA ALA A 683 24.09 29.55 11.48
C ALA A 683 25.58 29.57 11.85
N GLY A 684 26.32 28.49 11.55
CA GLY A 684 27.76 28.40 11.77
C GLY A 684 28.56 29.46 10.99
N GLN A 685 28.19 29.74 9.74
CA GLN A 685 28.84 30.79 8.95
C GLN A 685 28.57 32.19 9.46
N LEU A 686 27.32 32.49 9.85
CA LEU A 686 26.97 33.78 10.43
C LEU A 686 27.70 34.01 11.76
N LEU A 687 27.89 32.97 12.57
CA LEU A 687 28.72 33.04 13.78
C LEU A 687 30.20 33.33 13.47
N GLN A 688 30.76 32.71 12.44
CA GLN A 688 32.14 32.98 12.02
C GLN A 688 32.33 34.43 11.55
N ARG A 689 31.40 34.96 10.74
CA ARG A 689 31.43 36.36 10.29
C ARG A 689 31.40 37.33 11.48
N ARG A 690 30.54 37.06 12.47
CA ARG A 690 30.45 37.86 13.70
C ARG A 690 31.72 37.84 14.54
N ARG A 691 32.42 36.70 14.62
CA ARG A 691 33.71 36.58 15.32
C ARG A 691 34.86 37.32 14.63
N HIS A 692 34.70 37.72 13.37
CA HIS A 692 35.71 38.44 12.58
C HIS A 692 35.37 39.91 12.31
N GLY A 693 34.33 40.45 12.96
CA GLY A 693 34.05 41.90 12.97
C GLY A 693 33.55 42.48 11.65
N CYS A 694 32.88 41.68 10.80
CA CYS A 694 32.11 42.17 9.65
C CYS A 694 30.62 41.99 9.87
#